data_AF-A0AAN7TWQ6-F1
#
_entry.id   AF-A0AAN7TWQ6-F1
#
_cell.length_a   1.000
_cell.length_b   1.000
_cell.length_c   1.000
_cell.angle_alpha   90.00
_cell.angle_beta   90.00
_cell.angle_gamma   90.00
#
_symmetry.space_group_name_H-M   'P 1'
#
loop_
_entity.id
_entity.type
_entity.pdbx_description
1 polymer ?
#
loop_
_entity_poly.entity_id
_entity_poly.type
_entity_poly.pdbx_seq_one_letter_code
_entity_poly.pdbx_strand_id
1 'polypeptide(L)'
;MNLKTLYFLFLLFLFFEYISSQKLVDFEYDILVNFTQKTGQSGLYPINAALNYIDFCNTTSFTCLTDEISGENIVININYENIVNSTYVLTSNDLKNLLKLIQVTIKGFSIDSYFVSEICSISFELTLNDCTLLGLSGLITNRVVIQQVTVPLTLTLDLSQFASLSLFSLIEQDYTNLLNISINNDLLVTNSEIVDQFYVTANNIPDLTSFYVKGLTLTINGFFSQNPNYNNLKTFVNVESYSLICNGHNLKFAPFNEMKNSFTYLLIFSSCNFDSVPANYSFSGLTNLQSVGFEDEYQNFINSSKKDLKSFNFQKSVSTFVYTDGNLPNFNNLNEFYQFETVVLINNSMNSNLPKFEPFKSNISCLTMNYNGLTGTIGEEYCGVFLNVSYNSLTGKIPNCFKCYWDIMRINFHGNPGLTNYDGEEECTSMVPNIYLNKNEGYLYVFGTSLGLFGYPFIIDPQATNFYECSVVVQNTFYKCSYNPSKPYPTILNLEHYLGYKFTFAVDPTPPLVSNVNALSLSSGNTSYMFSGLYFSYNYSITNIQIGGEKCEFYRNNDISFTNMNCTVVSKNLNNQLINSNLGQLKYPDLPLNYLKVSVTINGLLQNFTIRSDSLANPVISCGTCPGYCDYQIGVCQSYCPDPTCSGRGTCDEPKGWCACNVQYTGQNCTLANQYASSFITAPASGGNVTIGGWFGDVHDQLIVLIGNQSCNISNVNNDTIICSIGSLKPGIIDVNISQNNVTWLGPKSYILSPEVLKCPNACTNKTNGICNTTTGVCNCNSGWYGNDCSSPFNPNNNGGGQIPTTSTTVNNNGSTSIVNDKTNYQISIPQLLELDINGKLVRPYSLLKNWNYNETSNNVFVFNQILTPPGSNLSFTVSYMIEEITAPKNYSFAGYNFNLDKGSVKISLSVQNYPYQSSLNYLQIQFESSVSLDQEEDCNTNDSSIDSSANDQELLNYVNIQKDSKTLQARFLNRILSDGRPTTITSQIVSTNSNSIIIGLNLPHCTSCIIDPDFSVLISTNFQTSCDDDGKRASYIIPVAVVSSVVGVCVLGTVIFFIIKKRRDNKFFKSLSSRG
;
A
#
# COMPACT_ATOMS: atom_id res chain seq x y z
N MET A 1 39.96 38.02 -21.11
CA MET A 1 39.13 38.87 -21.98
C MET A 1 38.76 38.03 -23.19
N ASN A 2 37.54 37.48 -23.21
CA ASN A 2 37.19 36.33 -24.04
C ASN A 2 35.88 36.59 -24.80
N LEU A 3 35.78 36.01 -25.98
CA LEU A 3 34.79 36.21 -27.06
C LEU A 3 33.30 36.21 -26.62
N LYS A 4 32.97 35.75 -25.41
CA LYS A 4 31.63 35.81 -24.80
C LYS A 4 31.19 37.23 -24.41
N THR A 5 32.11 38.12 -24.02
CA THR A 5 31.74 39.50 -23.64
C THR A 5 31.40 40.35 -24.87
N LEU A 6 31.98 40.03 -26.04
CA LEU A 6 31.63 40.68 -27.31
C LEU A 6 30.27 40.18 -27.83
N TYR A 7 29.93 38.90 -27.62
CA TYR A 7 28.61 38.36 -27.96
C TYR A 7 27.51 38.90 -27.04
N PHE A 8 27.81 39.15 -25.76
CA PHE A 8 26.87 39.77 -24.83
C PHE A 8 26.64 41.26 -25.12
N LEU A 9 27.68 41.99 -25.58
CA LEU A 9 27.53 43.37 -26.03
C LEU A 9 26.88 43.50 -27.42
N PHE A 10 27.04 42.50 -28.31
CA PHE A 10 26.36 42.48 -29.61
C PHE A 10 24.88 42.05 -29.48
N LEU A 11 24.55 41.20 -28.50
CA LEU A 11 23.15 40.91 -28.12
C LEU A 11 22.48 42.06 -27.38
N LEU A 12 23.22 42.85 -26.57
CA LEU A 12 22.68 44.08 -25.99
C LEU A 12 22.49 45.21 -27.03
N PHE A 13 23.25 45.20 -28.14
CA PHE A 13 23.08 46.15 -29.24
C PHE A 13 22.03 45.72 -30.28
N LEU A 14 21.57 44.46 -30.27
CA LEU A 14 20.45 43.97 -31.08
C LEU A 14 19.10 44.01 -30.36
N PHE A 15 19.07 44.44 -29.09
CA PHE A 15 17.84 44.77 -28.33
C PHE A 15 17.55 46.28 -28.26
N PHE A 16 18.18 47.08 -29.11
CA PHE A 16 17.55 48.31 -29.58
C PHE A 16 16.77 47.96 -30.84
N GLU A 17 15.67 47.21 -30.67
CA GLU A 17 14.60 47.30 -31.65
C GLU A 17 14.11 48.74 -31.63
N TYR A 18 14.16 49.33 -32.83
CA TYR A 18 13.45 50.53 -33.18
C TYR A 18 11.98 50.34 -32.76
N ILE A 19 11.58 50.84 -31.59
CA ILE A 19 10.15 51.09 -31.33
C ILE A 19 9.80 52.29 -32.20
N SER A 20 9.51 52.00 -33.47
CA SER A 20 8.73 52.90 -34.31
C SER A 20 7.42 53.13 -33.58
N SER A 21 7.13 54.38 -33.17
CA SER A 21 5.82 54.75 -32.62
C SER A 21 4.75 54.33 -33.62
N GLN A 22 4.07 53.21 -33.40
CA GLN A 22 2.96 52.82 -34.24
C GLN A 22 1.74 53.62 -33.79
N LYS A 23 1.18 54.38 -34.72
CA LYS A 23 0.02 55.23 -34.47
C LYS A 23 -1.19 54.32 -34.23
N LEU A 24 -1.91 54.53 -33.12
CA LEU A 24 -3.24 53.97 -32.92
C LEU A 24 -4.14 54.28 -34.13
N VAL A 25 -5.04 53.38 -34.48
CA VAL A 25 -6.04 53.65 -35.52
C VAL A 25 -6.90 54.85 -35.10
N ASP A 26 -7.27 55.71 -36.06
CA ASP A 26 -7.81 57.04 -35.78
C ASP A 26 -9.01 57.03 -34.82
N PHE A 27 -9.89 56.01 -34.91
CA PHE A 27 -11.04 55.91 -34.00
C PHE A 27 -10.66 55.53 -32.55
N GLU A 28 -9.66 54.66 -32.32
CA GLU A 28 -9.19 54.31 -30.97
C GLU A 28 -8.42 55.48 -30.35
N TYR A 29 -7.65 56.20 -31.17
CA TYR A 29 -7.02 57.46 -30.79
C TYR A 29 -8.07 58.49 -30.32
N ASP A 30 -9.15 58.69 -31.08
CA ASP A 30 -10.22 59.63 -30.73
C ASP A 30 -10.96 59.23 -29.44
N ILE A 31 -11.16 57.92 -29.21
CA ILE A 31 -11.73 57.40 -27.96
C ILE A 31 -10.84 57.77 -26.77
N LEU A 32 -9.53 57.55 -26.85
CA LEU A 32 -8.59 57.88 -25.77
C LEU A 32 -8.47 59.39 -25.55
N VAL A 33 -8.45 60.20 -26.61
CA VAL A 33 -8.48 61.67 -26.49
C VAL A 33 -9.74 62.12 -25.76
N ASN A 34 -10.91 61.63 -26.17
CA ASN A 34 -12.18 61.96 -25.52
C ASN A 34 -12.22 61.49 -24.05
N PHE A 35 -11.69 60.30 -23.78
CA PHE A 35 -11.56 59.75 -22.43
C PHE A 35 -10.72 60.65 -21.51
N THR A 36 -9.54 61.08 -21.95
CA THR A 36 -8.69 62.00 -21.16
C THR A 36 -9.32 63.39 -20.96
N GLN A 37 -10.13 63.86 -21.92
CA GLN A 37 -10.87 65.12 -21.78
C GLN A 37 -12.00 65.00 -20.76
N LYS A 38 -12.83 63.96 -20.85
CA LYS A 38 -13.95 63.69 -19.94
C LYS A 38 -13.50 63.51 -18.50
N THR A 39 -12.38 62.83 -18.30
CA THR A 39 -11.78 62.60 -16.97
C THR A 39 -11.00 63.80 -16.43
N GLY A 40 -10.86 64.88 -17.22
CA GLY A 40 -10.19 66.12 -16.81
C GLY A 40 -8.67 66.03 -16.75
N GLN A 41 -8.07 65.03 -17.43
CA GLN A 41 -6.64 64.72 -17.36
C GLN A 41 -5.88 65.01 -18.65
N SER A 42 -6.49 65.69 -19.62
CA SER A 42 -5.84 66.07 -20.89
C SER A 42 -4.49 66.79 -20.70
N GLY A 43 -4.31 67.51 -19.59
CA GLY A 43 -3.05 68.18 -19.24
C GLY A 43 -1.87 67.26 -18.92
N LEU A 44 -2.11 65.97 -18.64
CA LEU A 44 -1.07 64.97 -18.41
C LEU A 44 -0.52 64.37 -19.72
N TYR A 45 -1.19 64.61 -20.85
CA TYR A 45 -0.88 64.02 -22.15
C TYR A 45 -0.68 65.13 -23.21
N PRO A 46 0.45 65.87 -23.16
CA PRO A 46 0.70 66.94 -24.11
C PRO A 46 0.89 66.40 -25.54
N ILE A 47 0.47 67.18 -26.54
CA ILE A 47 0.72 66.88 -27.95
C ILE A 47 2.23 66.80 -28.18
N ASN A 48 2.70 65.70 -28.77
CA ASN A 48 4.10 65.56 -29.12
C ASN A 48 4.44 66.54 -30.25
N ALA A 49 5.34 67.49 -29.98
CA ALA A 49 5.68 68.57 -30.91
C ALA A 49 6.32 68.08 -32.23
N ALA A 50 6.92 66.88 -32.25
CA ALA A 50 7.50 66.29 -33.46
C ALA A 50 6.47 65.52 -34.30
N LEU A 51 5.40 65.02 -33.68
CA LEU A 51 4.41 64.12 -34.30
C LEU A 51 3.06 64.80 -34.58
N ASN A 52 2.77 65.92 -33.93
CA ASN A 52 1.50 66.66 -34.01
C ASN A 52 0.26 65.85 -33.56
N TYR A 53 0.44 64.83 -32.72
CA TYR A 53 -0.61 64.08 -32.02
C TYR A 53 -0.13 63.63 -30.63
N ILE A 54 -1.04 63.11 -29.79
CA ILE A 54 -0.69 62.54 -28.47
C ILE A 54 -0.19 61.10 -28.63
N ASP A 55 1.07 60.84 -28.28
CA ASP A 55 1.62 59.48 -28.34
C ASP A 55 1.27 58.70 -27.07
N PHE A 56 0.05 58.18 -26.99
CA PHE A 56 -0.42 57.39 -25.84
C PHE A 56 0.46 56.17 -25.57
N CYS A 57 0.98 55.53 -26.62
CA CYS A 57 1.75 54.29 -26.53
C CYS A 57 3.07 54.40 -25.76
N ASN A 58 3.55 55.62 -25.52
CA ASN A 58 4.78 55.90 -24.79
C ASN A 58 4.53 56.68 -23.48
N THR A 59 3.37 56.45 -22.85
CA THR A 59 2.98 57.08 -21.59
C THR A 59 2.99 56.07 -20.44
N THR A 60 2.99 56.56 -19.20
CA THR A 60 2.91 55.68 -18.02
C THR A 60 1.55 55.03 -17.85
N SER A 61 0.51 55.62 -18.44
CA SER A 61 -0.89 55.22 -18.23
C SER A 61 -1.45 54.39 -19.38
N PHE A 62 -0.78 54.38 -20.53
CA PHE A 62 -1.15 53.57 -21.69
C PHE A 62 0.10 52.88 -22.22
N THR A 63 0.02 51.56 -22.39
CA THR A 63 1.07 50.77 -23.03
C THR A 63 0.52 50.09 -24.26
N CYS A 64 1.25 50.21 -25.36
CA CYS A 64 0.90 49.60 -26.64
C CYS A 64 1.83 48.41 -26.90
N LEU A 65 1.28 47.21 -27.04
CA LEU A 65 2.04 46.02 -27.40
C LEU A 65 1.69 45.59 -28.83
N THR A 66 2.69 45.21 -29.61
CA THR A 66 2.45 44.58 -30.91
C THR A 66 2.07 43.12 -30.69
N ASP A 67 0.94 42.70 -31.26
CA ASP A 67 0.52 41.31 -31.30
C ASP A 67 1.62 40.43 -31.94
N GLU A 68 2.12 39.45 -31.19
CA GLU A 68 3.21 38.54 -31.60
C GLU A 68 2.83 37.65 -32.80
N ILE A 69 1.52 37.46 -33.05
CA ILE A 69 1.03 36.57 -34.11
C ILE A 69 0.86 37.32 -35.44
N SER A 70 0.43 38.59 -35.39
CA SER A 70 0.14 39.40 -36.59
C SER A 70 1.16 40.50 -36.89
N GLY A 71 1.95 40.94 -35.91
CA GLY A 71 2.95 42.01 -36.07
C GLY A 71 2.39 43.40 -36.39
N GLU A 72 1.07 43.53 -36.59
CA GLU A 72 0.39 44.74 -37.09
C GLU A 72 -0.63 45.33 -36.11
N ASN A 73 -0.98 44.62 -35.03
CA ASN A 73 -2.05 45.02 -34.12
C ASN A 73 -1.52 45.59 -32.79
N ILE A 74 -1.96 46.80 -32.44
CA ILE A 74 -1.65 47.45 -31.16
C ILE A 74 -2.65 47.02 -30.07
N VAL A 75 -2.15 46.39 -29.01
CA VAL A 75 -2.87 46.05 -27.78
C VAL A 75 -2.71 47.16 -26.76
N ILE A 76 -3.79 47.56 -26.09
CA ILE A 76 -3.78 48.67 -25.12
C ILE A 76 -3.88 48.12 -23.69
N ASN A 77 -2.91 48.49 -22.83
CA ASN A 77 -3.00 48.38 -21.38
C ASN A 77 -3.26 49.76 -20.80
N ILE A 78 -4.30 49.90 -19.97
CA ILE A 78 -4.65 51.15 -19.31
C ILE A 78 -4.29 51.03 -17.83
N ASN A 79 -3.46 51.92 -17.29
CA ASN A 79 -3.27 52.08 -15.84
C ASN A 79 -3.58 53.53 -15.47
N TYR A 80 -4.83 53.77 -15.06
CA TYR A 80 -5.37 55.11 -14.97
C TYR A 80 -5.79 55.43 -13.54
N GLU A 81 -5.07 56.35 -12.91
CA GLU A 81 -5.36 56.81 -11.55
C GLU A 81 -6.12 58.14 -11.57
N ASN A 82 -7.18 58.25 -10.78
CA ASN A 82 -7.86 59.51 -10.55
C ASN A 82 -7.17 60.31 -9.44
N ILE A 83 -6.35 61.29 -9.80
CA ILE A 83 -5.65 62.17 -8.84
C ILE A 83 -6.45 63.46 -8.59
N VAL A 84 -7.49 63.71 -9.38
CA VAL A 84 -8.29 64.94 -9.36
C VAL A 84 -9.69 64.59 -8.90
N ASN A 85 -10.30 65.37 -7.99
CA ASN A 85 -11.70 65.24 -7.57
C ASN A 85 -12.68 65.49 -8.74
N SER A 86 -12.69 64.63 -9.75
CA SER A 86 -13.68 64.68 -10.83
C SER A 86 -14.94 63.96 -10.36
N THR A 87 -16.10 64.61 -10.50
CA THR A 87 -17.42 63.98 -10.30
C THR A 87 -17.80 63.07 -11.46
N TYR A 88 -16.84 62.74 -12.35
CA TYR A 88 -17.11 61.99 -13.56
C TYR A 88 -17.30 60.52 -13.21
N VAL A 89 -18.40 59.95 -13.69
CA VAL A 89 -18.72 58.52 -13.55
C VAL A 89 -18.29 57.85 -14.84
N LEU A 90 -17.35 56.91 -14.76
CA LEU A 90 -16.92 56.11 -15.91
C LEU A 90 -18.07 55.18 -16.35
N THR A 91 -18.38 55.21 -17.65
CA THR A 91 -19.39 54.36 -18.27
C THR A 91 -18.75 53.43 -19.30
N SER A 92 -19.39 52.30 -19.61
CA SER A 92 -18.87 51.35 -20.60
C SER A 92 -18.57 52.02 -21.95
N ASN A 93 -19.38 53.00 -22.37
CA ASN A 93 -19.20 53.77 -23.60
C ASN A 93 -17.85 54.46 -23.71
N ASP A 94 -17.16 54.68 -22.60
CA ASP A 94 -15.86 55.34 -22.56
C ASP A 94 -14.74 54.45 -23.10
N LEU A 95 -14.88 53.11 -22.99
CA LEU A 95 -13.81 52.16 -23.35
C LEU A 95 -14.28 50.96 -24.19
N LYS A 96 -15.58 50.63 -24.22
CA LYS A 96 -16.11 49.39 -24.84
C LYS A 96 -15.85 49.25 -26.35
N ASN A 97 -15.54 50.36 -27.02
CA ASN A 97 -15.25 50.37 -28.46
C ASN A 97 -13.75 50.18 -28.76
N LEU A 98 -12.89 49.98 -27.75
CA LEU A 98 -11.48 49.61 -27.93
C LEU A 98 -11.41 48.11 -28.24
N LEU A 99 -11.15 47.77 -29.51
CA LEU A 99 -11.32 46.40 -30.01
C LEU A 99 -10.15 45.48 -29.65
N LYS A 100 -9.01 46.05 -29.25
CA LYS A 100 -7.76 45.34 -28.95
C LYS A 100 -7.32 45.48 -27.49
N LEU A 101 -8.28 45.68 -26.60
CA LEU A 101 -8.06 45.80 -25.17
C LEU A 101 -7.71 44.41 -24.59
N ILE A 102 -6.59 44.30 -23.86
CA ILE A 102 -6.19 43.05 -23.17
C ILE A 102 -6.15 43.21 -21.65
N GLN A 103 -5.89 44.43 -21.16
CA GLN A 103 -5.94 44.73 -19.74
C GLN A 103 -6.38 46.17 -19.48
N VAL A 104 -7.23 46.36 -18.48
CA VAL A 104 -7.61 47.67 -17.97
C VAL A 104 -7.45 47.68 -16.46
N THR A 105 -6.66 48.62 -15.96
CA THR A 105 -6.52 48.94 -14.55
C THR A 105 -6.99 50.37 -14.32
N ILE A 106 -8.02 50.53 -13.51
CA ILE A 106 -8.59 51.84 -13.16
C ILE A 106 -8.51 52.00 -11.66
N LYS A 107 -8.10 53.19 -11.19
CA LYS A 107 -8.00 53.49 -9.77
C LYS A 107 -8.67 54.80 -9.37
N GLY A 108 -9.46 54.77 -8.29
CA GLY A 108 -10.01 55.99 -7.68
C GLY A 108 -11.18 56.65 -8.42
N PHE A 109 -11.82 55.95 -9.36
CA PHE A 109 -12.96 56.48 -10.13
C PHE A 109 -14.30 56.05 -9.56
N SER A 110 -15.34 56.85 -9.82
CA SER A 110 -16.73 56.40 -9.71
C SER A 110 -17.11 55.61 -10.97
N ILE A 111 -17.67 54.41 -10.82
CA ILE A 111 -17.95 53.48 -11.92
C ILE A 111 -19.46 53.21 -12.02
N ASP A 112 -20.03 53.33 -13.21
CA ASP A 112 -21.43 53.02 -13.49
C ASP A 112 -21.76 51.52 -13.33
N SER A 113 -23.02 51.20 -13.00
CA SER A 113 -23.48 49.84 -12.71
C SER A 113 -23.34 48.85 -13.87
N TYR A 114 -23.37 49.31 -15.13
CA TYR A 114 -23.23 48.45 -16.31
C TYR A 114 -21.81 48.44 -16.89
N PHE A 115 -20.88 49.19 -16.29
CA PHE A 115 -19.51 49.33 -16.79
C PHE A 115 -18.84 47.96 -16.97
N VAL A 116 -18.84 47.15 -15.91
CA VAL A 116 -18.18 45.83 -15.88
C VAL A 116 -18.79 44.87 -16.89
N SER A 117 -20.12 44.73 -16.93
CA SER A 117 -20.78 43.77 -17.82
C SER A 117 -20.61 44.11 -19.30
N GLU A 118 -20.67 45.40 -19.65
CA GLU A 118 -20.63 45.80 -21.06
C GLU A 118 -19.19 45.89 -21.59
N ILE A 119 -18.23 46.27 -20.74
CA ILE A 119 -16.84 46.32 -21.15
C ILE A 119 -16.29 44.90 -21.33
N CYS A 120 -16.62 43.96 -20.43
CA CYS A 120 -16.13 42.58 -20.46
C CYS A 120 -16.69 41.71 -21.60
N SER A 121 -17.36 42.28 -22.61
CA SER A 121 -17.83 41.56 -23.81
C SER A 121 -16.70 41.14 -24.77
N ILE A 122 -15.46 41.60 -24.52
CA ILE A 122 -14.23 41.31 -25.27
C ILE A 122 -13.27 40.59 -24.28
N SER A 123 -12.57 39.53 -24.70
CA SER A 123 -11.74 38.71 -23.79
C SER A 123 -10.50 39.43 -23.26
N PHE A 124 -10.64 40.13 -22.12
CA PHE A 124 -9.56 40.90 -21.47
C PHE A 124 -9.67 40.90 -19.92
N GLU A 125 -8.62 41.35 -19.23
CA GLU A 125 -8.56 41.48 -17.77
C GLU A 125 -8.94 42.89 -17.28
N LEU A 126 -9.98 43.01 -16.46
CA LEU A 126 -10.37 44.26 -15.81
C LEU A 126 -9.94 44.27 -14.34
N THR A 127 -9.22 45.30 -13.91
CA THR A 127 -8.79 45.55 -12.53
C THR A 127 -9.31 46.92 -12.07
N LEU A 128 -10.08 46.96 -10.98
CA LEU A 128 -10.60 48.18 -10.37
C LEU A 128 -10.03 48.32 -8.96
N ASN A 129 -9.24 49.37 -8.72
CA ASN A 129 -8.56 49.62 -7.45
C ASN A 129 -9.15 50.86 -6.75
N ASP A 130 -9.63 50.75 -5.52
CA ASP A 130 -10.18 51.90 -4.77
C ASP A 130 -11.27 52.69 -5.56
N CYS A 131 -12.03 51.99 -6.40
CA CYS A 131 -13.10 52.60 -7.20
C CYS A 131 -14.42 52.62 -6.43
N THR A 132 -15.18 53.71 -6.54
CA THR A 132 -16.55 53.81 -6.01
C THR A 132 -17.53 53.20 -7.02
N LEU A 133 -17.96 51.96 -6.80
CA LEU A 133 -18.92 51.30 -7.69
C LEU A 133 -20.36 51.72 -7.35
N LEU A 134 -21.11 52.18 -8.34
CA LEU A 134 -22.54 52.50 -8.16
C LEU A 134 -23.43 51.25 -8.15
N GLY A 135 -22.90 50.12 -8.63
CA GLY A 135 -23.53 48.80 -8.62
C GLY A 135 -22.77 47.83 -9.53
N LEU A 136 -23.21 46.57 -9.56
CA LEU A 136 -22.87 45.61 -10.61
C LEU A 136 -24.19 45.11 -11.20
N SER A 137 -24.37 45.27 -12.50
CA SER A 137 -25.58 44.91 -13.23
C SER A 137 -25.20 44.34 -14.58
N GLY A 138 -26.02 43.44 -15.12
CA GLY A 138 -25.73 42.74 -16.37
C GLY A 138 -24.87 41.49 -16.18
N LEU A 139 -24.57 40.81 -17.30
CA LEU A 139 -23.78 39.58 -17.34
C LEU A 139 -22.27 39.91 -17.28
N ILE A 140 -21.57 39.34 -16.32
CA ILE A 140 -20.12 39.47 -16.11
C ILE A 140 -19.44 38.22 -16.65
N THR A 141 -18.57 38.43 -17.63
CA THR A 141 -17.79 37.40 -18.33
C THR A 141 -16.28 37.69 -18.21
N ASN A 142 -15.43 36.75 -18.64
CA ASN A 142 -13.96 36.91 -18.68
C ASN A 142 -13.29 37.03 -17.29
N ARG A 143 -12.38 37.99 -17.09
CA ARG A 143 -11.48 38.09 -15.94
C ARG A 143 -11.65 39.46 -15.26
N VAL A 144 -12.20 39.48 -14.05
CA VAL A 144 -12.49 40.72 -13.30
C VAL A 144 -11.87 40.67 -11.91
N VAL A 145 -11.15 41.73 -11.56
CA VAL A 145 -10.50 41.93 -10.27
C VAL A 145 -10.92 43.28 -9.72
N ILE A 146 -11.44 43.30 -8.50
CA ILE A 146 -11.84 44.50 -7.77
C ILE A 146 -11.13 44.44 -6.42
N GLN A 147 -10.31 45.46 -6.17
CA GLN A 147 -9.52 45.58 -4.95
C GLN A 147 -9.88 46.88 -4.24
N GLN A 148 -10.24 46.76 -2.96
CA GLN A 148 -10.51 47.91 -2.10
C GLN A 148 -9.49 47.94 -0.97
N VAL A 149 -8.87 49.10 -0.78
CA VAL A 149 -7.85 49.38 0.24
C VAL A 149 -8.28 50.55 1.12
N THR A 150 -8.92 51.56 0.53
CA THR A 150 -9.32 52.79 1.23
C THR A 150 -10.80 53.14 1.07
N VAL A 151 -11.46 52.65 0.02
CA VAL A 151 -12.84 53.01 -0.30
C VAL A 151 -13.82 51.93 0.16
N PRO A 152 -14.81 52.25 1.03
CA PRO A 152 -15.81 51.28 1.44
C PRO A 152 -16.78 50.97 0.30
N LEU A 153 -17.15 49.70 0.16
CA LEU A 153 -18.06 49.21 -0.86
C LEU A 153 -19.16 48.36 -0.22
N THR A 154 -20.42 48.70 -0.50
CA THR A 154 -21.58 47.89 -0.13
C THR A 154 -22.28 47.42 -1.39
N LEU A 155 -22.45 46.11 -1.55
CA LEU A 155 -23.02 45.53 -2.76
C LEU A 155 -23.72 44.19 -2.48
N THR A 156 -24.77 43.90 -3.24
CA THR A 156 -25.34 42.56 -3.35
C THR A 156 -24.92 41.95 -4.68
N LEU A 157 -24.30 40.78 -4.63
CA LEU A 157 -23.95 39.99 -5.81
C LEU A 157 -25.03 38.95 -6.05
N ASP A 158 -25.69 39.01 -7.21
CA ASP A 158 -26.65 38.00 -7.65
C ASP A 158 -25.91 36.97 -8.53
N LEU A 159 -26.04 35.67 -8.23
CA LEU A 159 -25.30 34.62 -8.95
C LEU A 159 -25.65 34.55 -10.44
N SER A 160 -26.85 34.99 -10.84
CA SER A 160 -27.23 35.12 -12.26
C SER A 160 -26.39 36.09 -13.07
N GLN A 161 -25.65 36.98 -12.40
CA GLN A 161 -24.73 37.92 -13.05
C GLN A 161 -23.49 37.22 -13.61
N PHE A 162 -23.14 36.01 -13.16
CA PHE A 162 -21.89 35.35 -13.54
C PHE A 162 -22.14 34.19 -14.49
N ALA A 163 -21.47 34.21 -15.66
CA ALA A 163 -21.56 33.16 -16.67
C ALA A 163 -20.23 33.04 -17.43
N SER A 164 -19.76 31.81 -17.70
CA SER A 164 -18.52 31.52 -18.44
C SER A 164 -17.32 32.38 -18.03
N LEU A 165 -17.03 32.42 -16.73
CA LEU A 165 -16.06 33.34 -16.15
C LEU A 165 -14.77 32.61 -15.71
N SER A 166 -13.61 33.14 -16.09
CA SER A 166 -12.31 32.52 -15.77
C SER A 166 -11.79 32.94 -14.39
N LEU A 167 -12.04 34.20 -13.99
CA LEU A 167 -11.71 34.71 -12.65
C LEU A 167 -12.62 35.88 -12.27
N PHE A 168 -13.15 35.82 -11.07
CA PHE A 168 -13.76 36.97 -10.39
C PHE A 168 -13.07 37.09 -9.06
N SER A 169 -12.55 38.26 -8.77
CA SER A 169 -11.93 38.58 -7.50
C SER A 169 -12.50 39.89 -6.97
N LEU A 170 -13.10 39.83 -5.78
CA LEU A 170 -13.52 40.99 -5.02
C LEU A 170 -12.96 40.85 -3.60
N ILE A 171 -11.81 41.46 -3.37
CA ILE A 171 -11.03 41.28 -2.15
C ILE A 171 -10.64 42.60 -1.52
N GLU A 172 -10.47 42.56 -0.20
CA GLU A 172 -9.90 43.63 0.60
C GLU A 172 -8.43 43.31 0.91
N GLN A 173 -7.51 44.25 0.70
CA GLN A 173 -6.08 43.97 0.90
C GLN A 173 -5.63 44.05 2.38
N ASP A 174 -6.22 44.94 3.19
CA ASP A 174 -5.69 45.28 4.54
C ASP A 174 -6.65 44.96 5.71
N TYR A 175 -7.67 44.11 5.49
CA TYR A 175 -8.63 43.67 6.53
C TYR A 175 -9.34 44.82 7.29
N THR A 176 -9.49 45.95 6.63
CA THR A 176 -10.05 47.21 7.16
C THR A 176 -11.59 47.21 7.31
N ASN A 177 -12.29 46.11 7.02
CA ASN A 177 -13.75 45.99 6.99
C ASN A 177 -14.41 47.00 6.04
N LEU A 178 -13.86 47.17 4.84
CA LEU A 178 -14.39 48.06 3.80
C LEU A 178 -15.48 47.40 2.94
N LEU A 179 -15.48 46.08 2.84
CA LEU A 179 -16.36 45.32 1.95
C LEU A 179 -17.60 44.79 2.67
N ASN A 180 -18.75 45.44 2.53
CA ASN A 180 -20.03 44.95 3.03
C ASN A 180 -20.79 44.25 1.89
N ILE A 181 -20.42 43.00 1.60
CA ILE A 181 -20.87 42.27 0.41
C ILE A 181 -21.77 41.10 0.80
N SER A 182 -22.98 41.04 0.27
CA SER A 182 -23.86 39.87 0.40
C SER A 182 -24.01 39.16 -0.94
N ILE A 183 -23.98 37.83 -0.92
CA ILE A 183 -24.17 37.02 -2.13
C ILE A 183 -25.53 36.34 -2.06
N ASN A 184 -26.33 36.54 -3.12
CA ASN A 184 -27.67 36.02 -3.26
C ASN A 184 -27.76 35.03 -4.43
N ASN A 185 -28.41 33.90 -4.20
CA ASN A 185 -28.69 32.93 -5.25
C ASN A 185 -30.06 33.19 -5.84
N ASP A 186 -30.09 33.82 -7.00
CA ASP A 186 -31.29 34.11 -7.79
C ASP A 186 -31.45 33.17 -9.01
N LEU A 187 -30.61 32.12 -9.10
CA LEU A 187 -30.64 31.16 -10.20
C LEU A 187 -31.84 30.20 -10.08
N LEU A 188 -32.45 29.92 -11.24
CA LEU A 188 -33.43 28.84 -11.38
C LEU A 188 -32.67 27.53 -11.66
N VAL A 189 -33.20 26.40 -11.16
CA VAL A 189 -32.57 25.05 -11.09
C VAL A 189 -31.92 24.53 -12.40
N THR A 190 -32.16 25.15 -13.54
CA THR A 190 -31.75 24.64 -14.87
C THR A 190 -30.53 25.32 -15.51
N ASN A 191 -30.02 26.44 -15.00
CA ASN A 191 -28.98 27.20 -15.72
C ASN A 191 -27.86 27.68 -14.79
N SER A 192 -26.68 27.08 -14.86
CA SER A 192 -25.44 27.86 -14.66
C SER A 192 -24.33 27.32 -15.55
N GLU A 193 -23.57 28.24 -16.12
CA GLU A 193 -22.31 27.96 -16.80
C GLU A 193 -21.18 27.84 -15.76
N ILE A 194 -20.08 27.18 -16.11
CA ILE A 194 -18.97 26.90 -15.20
C ILE A 194 -18.17 28.18 -14.93
N VAL A 195 -17.98 28.51 -13.65
CA VAL A 195 -17.01 29.51 -13.19
C VAL A 195 -15.71 28.84 -12.77
N ASP A 196 -14.58 29.25 -13.35
CA ASP A 196 -13.30 28.62 -13.02
C ASP A 196 -12.80 29.05 -11.64
N GLN A 197 -12.78 30.36 -11.34
CA GLN A 197 -12.26 30.88 -10.07
C GLN A 197 -13.10 32.04 -9.52
N PHE A 198 -13.51 31.94 -8.27
CA PHE A 198 -14.36 32.92 -7.59
C PHE A 198 -13.78 33.26 -6.20
N TYR A 199 -13.11 34.41 -6.10
CA TYR A 199 -12.54 34.95 -4.88
C TYR A 199 -13.41 36.10 -4.40
N VAL A 200 -13.97 36.01 -3.20
CA VAL A 200 -14.89 37.05 -2.72
C VAL A 200 -14.81 37.21 -1.21
N THR A 201 -14.73 38.46 -0.78
CA THR A 201 -14.98 38.84 0.62
C THR A 201 -16.48 38.99 0.81
N ALA A 202 -17.10 38.21 1.69
CA ALA A 202 -18.55 38.16 1.84
C ALA A 202 -19.01 38.08 3.30
N ASN A 203 -20.21 38.60 3.54
CA ASN A 203 -20.88 38.61 4.84
C ASN A 203 -21.66 37.33 5.13
N ASN A 204 -21.85 36.48 4.11
CA ASN A 204 -22.60 35.24 4.20
C ASN A 204 -21.94 34.12 3.39
N ILE A 205 -22.17 32.88 3.81
CA ILE A 205 -21.94 31.70 2.98
C ILE A 205 -23.11 31.64 1.99
N PRO A 206 -22.88 31.78 0.68
CA PRO A 206 -23.95 31.79 -0.30
C PRO A 206 -24.62 30.42 -0.40
N ASP A 207 -25.91 30.43 -0.71
CA ASP A 207 -26.55 29.25 -1.29
C ASP A 207 -25.97 29.07 -2.70
N LEU A 208 -25.37 27.92 -3.00
CA LEU A 208 -24.79 27.59 -4.30
C LEU A 208 -25.59 26.50 -5.02
N THR A 209 -26.84 26.28 -4.64
CA THR A 209 -27.76 25.40 -5.34
C THR A 209 -27.79 25.78 -6.82
N SER A 210 -27.36 24.86 -7.68
CA SER A 210 -27.31 25.06 -9.13
C SER A 210 -26.24 26.03 -9.64
N PHE A 211 -25.24 26.40 -8.84
CA PHE A 211 -24.07 27.19 -9.27
C PHE A 211 -22.82 26.31 -9.33
N TYR A 212 -22.15 26.26 -10.48
CA TYR A 212 -20.95 25.45 -10.67
C TYR A 212 -19.69 26.32 -10.57
N VAL A 213 -18.78 25.98 -9.66
CA VAL A 213 -17.51 26.69 -9.49
C VAL A 213 -16.35 25.72 -9.26
N LYS A 214 -15.28 25.82 -10.06
CA LYS A 214 -14.09 24.98 -9.87
C LYS A 214 -13.30 25.39 -8.63
N GLY A 215 -13.02 26.68 -8.46
CA GLY A 215 -12.32 27.20 -7.28
C GLY A 215 -13.10 28.30 -6.59
N LEU A 216 -13.52 28.07 -5.35
CA LEU A 216 -14.19 29.04 -4.50
C LEU A 216 -13.29 29.43 -3.33
N THR A 217 -12.95 30.71 -3.22
CA THR A 217 -12.30 31.27 -2.04
C THR A 217 -13.23 32.29 -1.39
N LEU A 218 -13.68 31.98 -0.19
CA LEU A 218 -14.50 32.88 0.62
C LEU A 218 -13.63 33.51 1.71
N THR A 219 -13.50 34.83 1.65
CA THR A 219 -12.91 35.62 2.72
C THR A 219 -14.02 36.18 3.59
N ILE A 220 -13.94 36.00 4.90
CA ILE A 220 -14.89 36.61 5.84
C ILE A 220 -14.29 37.86 6.49
N ASN A 221 -15.16 38.76 6.92
CA ASN A 221 -14.79 39.99 7.61
C ASN A 221 -15.72 40.26 8.81
N GLY A 222 -15.60 41.44 9.41
CA GLY A 222 -16.37 41.85 10.59
C GLY A 222 -17.88 41.95 10.38
N PHE A 223 -18.38 41.93 9.13
CA PHE A 223 -19.81 41.89 8.83
C PHE A 223 -20.37 40.46 8.72
N PHE A 224 -19.51 39.44 8.80
CA PHE A 224 -19.92 38.04 8.66
C PHE A 224 -20.80 37.58 9.82
N SER A 225 -21.98 37.03 9.49
CA SER A 225 -22.85 36.36 10.47
C SER A 225 -22.67 34.85 10.42
N GLN A 226 -22.57 34.16 11.56
CA GLN A 226 -22.41 32.70 11.58
C GLN A 226 -23.74 31.95 11.36
N ASN A 227 -24.84 32.45 11.94
CA ASN A 227 -26.18 31.85 11.82
C ASN A 227 -27.11 32.81 11.06
N PRO A 228 -27.85 32.35 10.03
CA PRO A 228 -28.08 30.96 9.60
C PRO A 228 -27.08 30.42 8.55
N ASN A 229 -25.97 31.12 8.29
CA ASN A 229 -25.14 30.93 7.10
C ASN A 229 -24.50 29.54 6.94
N TYR A 230 -24.12 28.84 8.02
CA TYR A 230 -23.54 27.48 7.90
C TYR A 230 -24.47 26.44 7.24
N ASN A 231 -25.80 26.65 7.28
CA ASN A 231 -26.74 25.74 6.63
C ASN A 231 -26.58 25.69 5.10
N ASN A 232 -25.91 26.67 4.49
CA ASN A 232 -25.70 26.72 3.05
C ASN A 232 -24.52 25.84 2.60
N LEU A 233 -23.67 25.34 3.49
CA LEU A 233 -22.61 24.40 3.11
C LEU A 233 -23.18 23.16 2.41
N LYS A 234 -24.37 22.70 2.80
CA LYS A 234 -25.06 21.56 2.14
C LYS A 234 -25.33 21.77 0.64
N THR A 235 -25.27 23.01 0.14
CA THR A 235 -25.54 23.34 -1.26
C THR A 235 -24.27 23.32 -2.12
N PHE A 236 -23.09 23.08 -1.52
CA PHE A 236 -21.78 23.08 -2.19
C PHE A 236 -21.54 21.78 -2.96
N VAL A 237 -22.56 21.29 -3.67
CA VAL A 237 -22.48 20.03 -4.43
C VAL A 237 -21.53 20.19 -5.62
N ASN A 238 -21.55 21.34 -6.28
CA ASN A 238 -20.82 21.65 -7.52
C ASN A 238 -19.58 22.54 -7.30
N VAL A 239 -18.94 22.42 -6.13
CA VAL A 239 -17.69 23.13 -5.80
C VAL A 239 -16.54 22.12 -5.86
N GLU A 240 -15.53 22.32 -6.72
CA GLU A 240 -14.39 21.38 -6.82
C GLU A 240 -13.26 21.68 -5.80
N SER A 241 -12.98 22.95 -5.54
CA SER A 241 -11.99 23.40 -4.55
C SER A 241 -12.60 24.51 -3.71
N TYR A 242 -12.47 24.39 -2.39
CA TYR A 242 -13.01 25.36 -1.44
C TYR A 242 -11.93 25.83 -0.45
N SER A 243 -11.70 27.14 -0.41
CA SER A 243 -10.86 27.81 0.58
C SER A 243 -11.69 28.80 1.41
N LEU A 244 -11.48 28.78 2.72
CA LEU A 244 -12.08 29.71 3.67
C LEU A 244 -10.96 30.51 4.36
N ILE A 245 -10.98 31.83 4.17
CA ILE A 245 -10.03 32.75 4.78
C ILE A 245 -10.75 33.56 5.86
N CYS A 246 -10.29 33.43 7.11
CA CYS A 246 -10.99 33.96 8.27
C CYS A 246 -10.41 35.23 8.88
N ASN A 247 -9.21 35.64 8.47
CA ASN A 247 -8.53 36.87 8.91
C ASN A 247 -8.46 37.03 10.44
N GLY A 248 -8.31 35.92 11.18
CA GLY A 248 -8.21 35.91 12.64
C GLY A 248 -9.52 36.12 13.40
N HIS A 249 -10.67 36.20 12.71
CA HIS A 249 -11.97 36.30 13.36
C HIS A 249 -12.32 35.02 14.13
N ASN A 250 -12.90 35.18 15.33
CA ASN A 250 -13.39 34.06 16.13
C ASN A 250 -14.64 33.45 15.48
N LEU A 251 -14.58 32.16 15.18
CA LEU A 251 -15.65 31.42 14.53
C LEU A 251 -16.04 30.16 15.30
N LYS A 252 -17.32 29.82 15.25
CA LYS A 252 -17.71 28.44 15.56
C LYS A 252 -17.24 27.52 14.44
N PHE A 253 -16.79 26.32 14.81
CA PHE A 253 -16.40 25.32 13.83
C PHE A 253 -17.61 24.93 12.96
N ALA A 254 -17.48 25.04 11.64
CA ALA A 254 -18.58 24.81 10.73
C ALA A 254 -18.81 23.31 10.47
N PRO A 255 -20.06 22.87 10.22
CA PRO A 255 -20.38 21.48 9.94
C PRO A 255 -20.07 21.12 8.47
N PHE A 256 -18.80 21.18 8.07
CA PHE A 256 -18.31 20.79 6.73
C PHE A 256 -18.72 19.37 6.29
N ASN A 257 -19.06 18.48 7.22
CA ASN A 257 -19.58 17.14 6.95
C ASN A 257 -21.00 17.15 6.34
N GLU A 258 -21.69 18.29 6.39
CA GLU A 258 -22.97 18.50 5.73
C GLU A 258 -22.84 18.75 4.21
N MET A 259 -21.62 18.98 3.69
CA MET A 259 -21.31 19.07 2.25
C MET A 259 -21.34 17.68 1.57
N LYS A 260 -22.43 16.93 1.74
CA LYS A 260 -22.56 15.54 1.29
C LYS A 260 -22.57 15.43 -0.24
N ASN A 261 -21.86 14.42 -0.78
CA ASN A 261 -21.77 14.14 -2.22
C ASN A 261 -21.23 15.31 -3.05
N SER A 262 -20.38 16.15 -2.45
CA SER A 262 -19.74 17.27 -3.14
C SER A 262 -18.64 16.81 -4.09
N PHE A 263 -18.44 17.54 -5.19
CA PHE A 263 -17.26 17.43 -6.07
C PHE A 263 -15.96 17.98 -5.42
N THR A 264 -16.01 18.47 -4.18
CA THR A 264 -14.86 19.08 -3.52
C THR A 264 -13.73 18.07 -3.30
N TYR A 265 -12.61 18.28 -3.99
CA TYR A 265 -11.38 17.50 -3.85
C TYR A 265 -10.32 18.19 -2.97
N LEU A 266 -10.40 19.52 -2.81
CA LEU A 266 -9.49 20.33 -2.02
C LEU A 266 -10.25 21.22 -1.01
N LEU A 267 -9.83 21.16 0.25
CA LEU A 267 -10.36 22.00 1.33
C LEU A 267 -9.22 22.71 2.07
N ILE A 268 -9.22 24.04 2.09
CA ILE A 268 -8.20 24.85 2.76
C ILE A 268 -8.85 25.81 3.76
N PHE A 269 -8.24 25.93 4.94
CA PHE A 269 -8.60 26.92 5.96
C PHE A 269 -7.41 27.81 6.25
N SER A 270 -7.57 29.12 6.12
CA SER A 270 -6.49 30.08 6.37
C SER A 270 -6.89 31.10 7.45
N SER A 271 -6.05 31.22 8.49
CA SER A 271 -6.19 32.16 9.61
C SER A 271 -7.54 32.08 10.35
N CYS A 272 -8.03 30.87 10.62
CA CYS A 272 -9.37 30.59 11.17
C CYS A 272 -9.36 30.24 12.66
N ASN A 273 -9.59 31.25 13.51
CA ASN A 273 -9.66 31.05 14.95
C ASN A 273 -10.98 30.37 15.38
N PHE A 274 -11.04 29.04 15.31
CA PHE A 274 -12.20 28.27 15.73
C PHE A 274 -12.31 28.14 17.27
N ASP A 275 -13.43 28.60 17.86
CA ASP A 275 -13.72 28.56 19.30
C ASP A 275 -13.54 27.16 19.90
N SER A 276 -13.95 26.12 19.17
CA SER A 276 -13.71 24.71 19.52
C SER A 276 -13.86 23.80 18.31
N VAL A 277 -12.81 23.03 17.99
CA VAL A 277 -12.88 21.94 16.99
C VAL A 277 -13.40 20.65 17.66
N PRO A 278 -14.46 20.00 17.15
CA PRO A 278 -15.01 18.76 17.70
C PRO A 278 -13.96 17.62 17.71
N ALA A 279 -13.98 16.79 18.75
CA ALA A 279 -13.16 15.58 18.79
C ALA A 279 -13.72 14.52 17.81
N ASN A 280 -12.83 13.79 17.12
CA ASN A 280 -13.21 12.75 16.15
C ASN A 280 -14.10 13.28 15.02
N TYR A 281 -13.89 14.53 14.61
CA TYR A 281 -14.67 15.11 13.52
C TYR A 281 -14.46 14.32 12.22
N SER A 282 -15.56 13.99 11.54
CA SER A 282 -15.54 13.16 10.33
C SER A 282 -15.76 14.00 9.09
N PHE A 283 -14.82 13.94 8.14
CA PHE A 283 -14.98 14.50 6.80
C PHE A 283 -15.69 13.55 5.83
N SER A 284 -16.29 12.45 6.34
CA SER A 284 -16.91 11.40 5.54
C SER A 284 -18.08 11.83 4.65
N GLY A 285 -18.59 13.07 4.77
CA GLY A 285 -19.57 13.62 3.83
C GLY A 285 -18.95 13.98 2.47
N LEU A 286 -17.65 14.27 2.43
CA LEU A 286 -16.92 14.73 1.25
C LEU A 286 -16.26 13.55 0.52
N THR A 287 -17.06 12.84 -0.28
CA THR A 287 -16.65 11.58 -0.93
C THR A 287 -15.51 11.71 -1.95
N ASN A 288 -15.29 12.92 -2.48
CA ASN A 288 -14.25 13.20 -3.47
C ASN A 288 -13.02 13.89 -2.86
N LEU A 289 -12.98 14.10 -1.54
CA LEU A 289 -11.89 14.82 -0.90
C LEU A 289 -10.57 14.05 -1.05
N GLN A 290 -9.55 14.75 -1.56
CA GLN A 290 -8.20 14.25 -1.77
C GLN A 290 -7.17 15.01 -0.93
N SER A 291 -7.39 16.29 -0.69
CA SER A 291 -6.46 17.17 0.02
C SER A 291 -7.16 18.04 1.05
N VAL A 292 -6.54 18.16 2.22
CA VAL A 292 -6.95 19.04 3.30
C VAL A 292 -5.77 19.89 3.77
N GLY A 293 -6.00 21.19 3.93
CA GLY A 293 -4.99 22.16 4.34
C GLY A 293 -5.46 23.05 5.48
N PHE A 294 -4.54 23.31 6.42
CA PHE A 294 -4.69 24.26 7.51
C PHE A 294 -3.51 25.22 7.50
N GLU A 295 -3.77 26.49 7.22
CA GLU A 295 -2.76 27.55 7.15
C GLU A 295 -3.05 28.52 8.31
N ASP A 296 -2.63 28.15 9.52
CA ASP A 296 -3.13 28.83 10.72
C ASP A 296 -2.18 28.82 11.91
N GLU A 297 -2.01 30.01 12.50
CA GLU A 297 -1.29 30.25 13.75
C GLU A 297 -2.05 29.77 14.99
N TYR A 298 -3.37 29.55 14.89
CA TYR A 298 -4.21 29.16 16.02
C TYR A 298 -4.11 27.65 16.32
N GLN A 299 -3.75 27.30 17.56
CA GLN A 299 -3.55 25.90 18.03
C GLN A 299 -4.84 25.06 18.18
N ASN A 300 -5.94 25.44 17.53
CA ASN A 300 -7.26 24.84 17.79
C ASN A 300 -7.41 23.41 17.25
N PHE A 301 -6.52 23.01 16.32
CA PHE A 301 -6.42 21.68 15.74
C PHE A 301 -5.51 20.73 16.54
N ILE A 302 -4.89 21.23 17.61
CA ILE A 302 -3.95 20.50 18.44
C ILE A 302 -4.63 20.14 19.77
N ASN A 303 -4.31 18.95 20.27
CA ASN A 303 -4.67 18.57 21.62
C ASN A 303 -3.56 19.00 22.59
N SER A 304 -3.77 20.15 23.23
CA SER A 304 -2.80 20.73 24.17
C SER A 304 -2.41 19.79 25.33
N SER A 305 -3.30 18.87 25.73
CA SER A 305 -3.04 17.93 26.84
C SER A 305 -2.13 16.77 26.46
N LYS A 306 -2.24 16.28 25.22
CA LYS A 306 -1.47 15.12 24.73
C LYS A 306 -0.28 15.51 23.86
N LYS A 307 -0.23 16.75 23.38
CA LYS A 307 0.74 17.23 22.38
C LYS A 307 0.68 16.37 21.11
N ASP A 308 -0.54 16.07 20.65
CA ASP A 308 -0.83 15.37 19.39
C ASP A 308 -1.82 16.18 18.55
N LEU A 309 -2.00 15.79 17.28
CA LEU A 309 -3.10 16.32 16.48
C LEU A 309 -4.43 15.81 17.04
N LYS A 310 -5.46 16.67 17.02
CA LYS A 310 -6.81 16.18 17.29
C LYS A 310 -7.16 15.10 16.28
N SER A 311 -7.77 14.01 16.76
CA SER A 311 -8.15 12.91 15.88
C SER A 311 -9.23 13.36 14.89
N PHE A 312 -8.90 13.29 13.60
CA PHE A 312 -9.81 13.49 12.49
C PHE A 312 -10.09 12.14 11.83
N ASN A 313 -11.34 11.93 11.41
CA ASN A 313 -11.71 10.78 10.61
C ASN A 313 -11.79 11.21 9.14
N PHE A 314 -10.69 10.94 8.42
CA PHE A 314 -10.60 11.16 6.98
C PHE A 314 -11.00 9.90 6.22
N GLN A 315 -11.57 10.07 5.04
CA GLN A 315 -11.80 8.95 4.14
C GLN A 315 -10.48 8.48 3.51
N LYS A 316 -10.47 7.23 3.05
CA LYS A 316 -9.29 6.61 2.39
C LYS A 316 -8.82 7.37 1.13
N SER A 317 -9.69 8.16 0.51
CA SER A 317 -9.36 8.98 -0.67
C SER A 317 -8.45 10.17 -0.36
N VAL A 318 -8.40 10.62 0.90
CA VAL A 318 -7.57 11.77 1.30
C VAL A 318 -6.11 11.34 1.37
N SER A 319 -5.33 11.76 0.38
CA SER A 319 -3.91 11.42 0.25
C SER A 319 -2.98 12.56 0.65
N THR A 320 -3.47 13.81 0.72
CA THR A 320 -2.65 14.99 1.03
C THR A 320 -3.09 15.68 2.31
N PHE A 321 -2.14 15.95 3.20
CA PHE A 321 -2.32 16.73 4.41
C PHE A 321 -1.33 17.91 4.44
N VAL A 322 -1.87 19.11 4.56
CA VAL A 322 -1.10 20.36 4.64
C VAL A 322 -1.39 21.06 5.96
N TYR A 323 -0.33 21.48 6.64
CA TYR A 323 -0.39 22.29 7.84
C TYR A 323 0.75 23.32 7.79
N THR A 324 0.44 24.61 7.72
CA THR A 324 1.44 25.68 7.63
C THR A 324 1.20 26.82 8.61
N ASP A 325 2.28 27.53 8.94
CA ASP A 325 2.28 28.78 9.70
C ASP A 325 1.66 28.68 11.11
N GLY A 326 1.68 27.47 11.68
CA GLY A 326 1.11 27.20 13.00
C GLY A 326 2.11 26.86 14.09
N ASN A 327 1.61 26.17 15.12
CA ASN A 327 2.42 25.76 16.25
C ASN A 327 2.15 24.29 16.60
N LEU A 328 2.53 23.39 15.69
CA LEU A 328 2.37 21.95 15.87
C LEU A 328 3.21 21.42 17.03
N PRO A 329 2.72 20.41 17.77
CA PRO A 329 3.53 19.76 18.78
C PRO A 329 4.74 19.05 18.15
N ASN A 330 5.79 18.86 18.95
CA ASN A 330 6.93 18.06 18.53
C ASN A 330 6.54 16.57 18.44
N PHE A 331 6.71 15.97 17.25
CA PHE A 331 6.42 14.57 17.03
C PHE A 331 7.64 13.67 17.28
N ASN A 332 7.44 12.57 18.00
CA ASN A 332 8.49 11.54 18.16
C ASN A 332 8.58 10.63 16.92
N ASN A 333 7.46 10.40 16.24
CA ASN A 333 7.34 9.64 15.00
C ASN A 333 6.17 10.18 14.16
N LEU A 334 6.07 9.76 12.90
CA LEU A 334 5.07 10.25 11.95
C LEU A 334 3.84 9.33 11.82
N ASN A 335 3.57 8.46 12.80
CA ASN A 335 2.50 7.46 12.72
C ASN A 335 1.12 8.08 12.47
N GLU A 336 0.87 9.29 13.00
CA GLU A 336 -0.38 10.04 12.83
C GLU A 336 -0.66 10.39 11.37
N PHE A 337 0.37 10.36 10.51
CA PHE A 337 0.27 10.74 9.11
C PHE A 337 0.36 9.55 8.14
N TYR A 338 0.46 8.30 8.62
CA TYR A 338 0.73 7.14 7.77
C TYR A 338 -0.36 6.81 6.74
N GLN A 339 -1.56 7.37 6.89
CA GLN A 339 -2.60 7.24 5.88
C GLN A 339 -2.35 8.13 4.65
N PHE A 340 -1.60 9.23 4.80
CA PHE A 340 -1.37 10.20 3.73
C PHE A 340 -0.16 9.82 2.89
N GLU A 341 -0.23 10.16 1.61
CA GLU A 341 0.88 10.08 0.66
C GLU A 341 1.75 11.34 0.70
N THR A 342 1.13 12.52 0.83
CA THR A 342 1.83 13.80 0.90
C THR A 342 1.55 14.50 2.23
N VAL A 343 2.62 14.87 2.93
CA VAL A 343 2.55 15.55 4.23
C VAL A 343 3.40 16.82 4.18
N VAL A 344 2.77 17.97 4.43
CA VAL A 344 3.40 19.29 4.36
C VAL A 344 3.24 20.00 5.70
N LEU A 345 4.35 20.21 6.42
CA LEU A 345 4.43 20.79 7.76
C LEU A 345 5.39 21.99 7.77
N ILE A 346 4.99 23.13 7.20
CA ILE A 346 5.86 24.29 7.00
C ILE A 346 5.68 25.32 8.12
N ASN A 347 6.78 25.88 8.63
CA ASN A 347 6.73 27.01 9.57
C ASN A 347 5.83 26.77 10.80
N ASN A 348 5.94 25.57 11.39
CA ASN A 348 5.06 25.13 12.47
C ASN A 348 5.68 25.22 13.87
N SER A 349 6.77 25.98 14.03
CA SER A 349 7.47 26.13 15.30
C SER A 349 7.93 24.80 15.96
N MET A 350 8.08 23.73 15.18
CA MET A 350 8.55 22.43 15.69
C MET A 350 10.03 22.54 16.09
N ASN A 351 10.32 22.35 17.39
CA ASN A 351 11.65 22.54 17.99
C ASN A 351 12.08 21.25 18.70
N SER A 352 12.35 20.20 17.93
CA SER A 352 12.79 18.88 18.42
C SER A 352 13.80 18.24 17.48
N ASN A 353 14.31 17.08 17.85
CA ASN A 353 14.98 16.24 16.87
C ASN A 353 14.03 15.86 15.73
N LEU A 354 14.60 15.66 14.55
CA LEU A 354 13.92 15.11 13.39
C LEU A 354 13.16 13.82 13.80
N PRO A 355 11.85 13.69 13.53
CA PRO A 355 11.05 12.53 13.95
C PRO A 355 11.60 11.20 13.41
N LYS A 356 11.21 10.06 14.01
CA LYS A 356 11.51 8.76 13.39
C LYS A 356 10.57 8.48 12.21
N PHE A 357 11.10 7.94 11.13
CA PHE A 357 10.36 7.59 9.92
C PHE A 357 10.54 6.10 9.58
N GLU A 358 9.44 5.40 9.28
CA GLU A 358 9.44 3.98 8.88
C GLU A 358 8.84 3.83 7.48
N PRO A 359 9.66 3.85 6.41
CA PRO A 359 9.16 3.94 5.02
C PRO A 359 8.26 2.76 4.61
N PHE A 360 8.47 1.56 5.18
CA PHE A 360 7.67 0.36 4.85
C PHE A 360 6.36 0.24 5.65
N LYS A 361 6.14 1.09 6.65
CA LYS A 361 4.88 1.12 7.43
C LYS A 361 4.01 2.34 7.13
N SER A 362 4.45 3.18 6.19
CA SER A 362 3.90 4.49 5.89
C SER A 362 3.53 4.57 4.41
N ASN A 363 2.43 5.24 4.06
CA ASN A 363 2.12 5.58 2.66
C ASN A 363 2.81 6.87 2.20
N ILE A 364 3.48 7.60 3.11
CA ILE A 364 4.09 8.89 2.83
C ILE A 364 5.20 8.75 1.78
N SER A 365 4.97 9.33 0.60
CA SER A 365 5.93 9.43 -0.50
C SER A 365 6.56 10.82 -0.58
N CYS A 366 5.87 11.86 -0.09
CA CYS A 366 6.39 13.23 -0.02
C CYS A 366 6.26 13.80 1.41
N LEU A 367 7.38 14.24 1.98
CA LEU A 367 7.45 14.80 3.33
C LEU A 367 8.17 16.14 3.32
N THR A 368 7.43 17.20 3.63
CA THR A 368 7.94 18.57 3.67
C THR A 368 7.82 19.10 5.10
N MET A 369 8.94 19.54 5.69
CA MET A 369 9.05 20.03 7.07
C MET A 369 9.99 21.26 7.15
N ASN A 370 9.99 22.12 6.13
CA ASN A 370 10.87 23.28 6.05
C ASN A 370 10.42 24.45 6.94
N TYR A 371 11.36 25.36 7.22
CA TYR A 371 11.17 26.54 8.10
C TYR A 371 10.74 26.18 9.53
N ASN A 372 11.23 25.07 10.08
CA ASN A 372 11.03 24.71 11.49
C ASN A 372 12.34 24.87 12.29
N GLY A 373 12.33 24.48 13.56
CA GLY A 373 13.52 24.42 14.42
C GLY A 373 14.03 22.99 14.65
N LEU A 374 13.90 22.10 13.65
CA LEU A 374 14.27 20.69 13.81
C LEU A 374 15.79 20.51 13.93
N THR A 375 16.23 19.65 14.85
CA THR A 375 17.64 19.33 15.14
C THR A 375 17.96 17.85 14.88
N GLY A 376 19.22 17.45 15.08
CA GLY A 376 19.66 16.06 14.93
C GLY A 376 20.25 15.76 13.55
N THR A 377 20.29 14.49 13.17
CA THR A 377 20.88 14.00 11.91
C THR A 377 19.82 13.38 11.02
N ILE A 378 20.07 13.39 9.71
CA ILE A 378 19.21 12.75 8.71
C ILE A 378 19.68 11.31 8.53
N GLY A 379 18.86 10.34 8.96
CA GLY A 379 19.17 8.91 8.83
C GLY A 379 18.81 8.33 7.45
N GLU A 380 19.34 7.15 7.14
CA GLU A 380 19.09 6.43 5.88
C GLU A 380 17.63 6.00 5.71
N GLU A 381 16.86 5.92 6.81
CA GLU A 381 15.42 5.66 6.76
C GLU A 381 14.64 6.68 5.92
N TYR A 382 15.14 7.92 5.84
CA TYR A 382 14.55 8.99 5.04
C TYR A 382 14.78 8.83 3.55
N CYS A 383 15.66 7.92 3.10
CA CYS A 383 15.82 7.65 1.68
C CYS A 383 14.53 7.13 1.02
N GLY A 384 13.59 6.59 1.82
CA GLY A 384 12.30 6.09 1.32
C GLY A 384 11.28 7.16 0.91
N VAL A 385 11.59 8.46 1.04
CA VAL A 385 10.65 9.57 0.83
C VAL A 385 11.30 10.76 0.12
N PHE A 386 10.50 11.54 -0.61
CA PHE A 386 10.92 12.84 -1.11
C PHE A 386 10.92 13.81 0.07
N LEU A 387 12.12 14.13 0.56
CA LEU A 387 12.29 14.93 1.77
C LEU A 387 12.61 16.39 1.44
N ASN A 388 11.87 17.32 2.04
CA ASN A 388 12.25 18.73 2.15
C ASN A 388 12.31 19.15 3.62
N VAL A 389 13.51 19.48 4.08
CA VAL A 389 13.80 19.91 5.47
C VAL A 389 14.61 21.21 5.49
N SER A 390 14.45 22.03 4.44
CA SER A 390 15.17 23.29 4.32
C SER A 390 14.85 24.25 5.48
N TYR A 391 15.80 25.13 5.81
CA TYR A 391 15.67 26.13 6.88
C TYR A 391 15.30 25.51 8.23
N ASN A 392 16.14 24.58 8.69
CA ASN A 392 16.08 23.96 10.03
C ASN A 392 17.46 24.06 10.71
N SER A 393 17.68 23.36 11.81
CA SER A 393 18.95 23.28 12.56
C SER A 393 19.59 21.89 12.51
N LEU A 394 19.47 21.20 11.36
CA LEU A 394 19.99 19.84 11.19
C LEU A 394 21.53 19.82 11.10
N THR A 395 22.10 18.70 11.54
CA THR A 395 23.55 18.45 11.63
C THR A 395 23.95 17.12 10.99
N GLY A 396 25.24 16.89 10.78
CA GLY A 396 25.75 15.60 10.29
C GLY A 396 25.90 15.54 8.76
N LYS A 397 25.75 14.35 8.18
CA LYS A 397 25.82 14.16 6.72
C LYS A 397 24.42 13.97 6.14
N ILE A 398 24.21 14.50 4.94
CA ILE A 398 23.07 14.20 4.07
C ILE A 398 23.30 12.80 3.49
N PRO A 399 22.33 11.86 3.61
CA PRO A 399 22.41 10.54 3.02
C PRO A 399 22.71 10.56 1.52
N ASN A 400 23.48 9.58 1.05
CA ASN A 400 23.93 9.54 -0.35
C ASN A 400 22.79 9.38 -1.35
N CYS A 401 21.67 8.77 -0.93
CA CYS A 401 20.47 8.63 -1.77
C CYS A 401 19.96 9.99 -2.29
N PHE A 402 20.11 11.07 -1.53
CA PHE A 402 19.74 12.42 -1.97
C PHE A 402 20.85 13.11 -2.77
N LYS A 403 22.12 12.84 -2.42
CA LYS A 403 23.29 13.37 -3.13
C LYS A 403 23.38 12.87 -4.57
N CYS A 404 22.89 11.66 -4.85
CA CYS A 404 22.75 11.16 -6.23
C CYS A 404 21.86 12.04 -7.12
N TYR A 405 21.01 12.87 -6.52
CA TYR A 405 20.09 13.80 -7.21
C TYR A 405 20.34 15.24 -6.80
N TRP A 406 21.59 15.60 -6.49
CA TRP A 406 21.91 16.87 -5.83
C TRP A 406 21.44 18.11 -6.61
N ASP A 407 21.51 18.09 -7.94
CA ASP A 407 21.05 19.21 -8.78
C ASP A 407 19.59 19.59 -8.52
N ILE A 408 18.75 18.61 -8.19
CA ILE A 408 17.31 18.82 -7.92
C ILE A 408 17.07 18.94 -6.41
N MET A 409 17.76 18.13 -5.61
CA MET A 409 17.51 18.02 -4.17
C MET A 409 18.21 19.08 -3.32
N ARG A 410 19.19 19.82 -3.86
CA ARG A 410 19.99 20.78 -3.08
C ARG A 410 19.13 21.79 -2.31
N ILE A 411 18.08 22.32 -2.95
CA ILE A 411 17.21 23.33 -2.33
C ILE A 411 16.46 22.77 -1.10
N ASN A 412 16.14 21.48 -1.11
CA ASN A 412 15.38 20.81 -0.05
C ASN A 412 16.17 20.66 1.27
N PHE A 413 17.48 20.87 1.24
CA PHE A 413 18.35 20.82 2.43
C PHE A 413 18.96 22.18 2.78
N HIS A 414 18.68 23.22 1.99
CA HIS A 414 19.23 24.56 2.18
C HIS A 414 18.91 25.13 3.56
N GLY A 415 19.69 26.09 4.07
CA GLY A 415 19.40 26.75 5.35
C GLY A 415 19.66 25.90 6.60
N ASN A 416 20.37 24.77 6.48
CA ASN A 416 20.81 23.93 7.60
C ASN A 416 22.34 24.00 7.76
N PRO A 417 22.89 24.92 8.59
CA PRO A 417 24.33 25.18 8.64
C PRO A 417 25.16 24.02 9.24
N GLY A 418 24.53 23.08 9.94
CA GLY A 418 25.20 21.92 10.53
C GLY A 418 25.44 20.75 9.57
N LEU A 419 24.93 20.80 8.34
CA LEU A 419 25.09 19.75 7.34
C LEU A 419 26.48 19.83 6.69
N THR A 420 27.32 18.84 6.99
CA THR A 420 28.76 18.84 6.69
C THR A 420 29.12 18.56 5.23
N ASN A 421 28.22 17.97 4.43
CA ASN A 421 28.43 17.63 3.02
C ASN A 421 27.44 18.34 2.07
N TYR A 422 26.89 19.50 2.49
CA TYR A 422 25.99 20.30 1.66
C TYR A 422 26.69 20.79 0.38
N ASP A 423 27.83 21.48 0.49
CA ASP A 423 28.55 22.01 -0.68
C ASP A 423 29.47 21.01 -1.40
N GLY A 424 29.48 19.74 -0.97
CA GLY A 424 30.28 18.70 -1.62
C GLY A 424 29.66 18.23 -2.95
N GLU A 425 30.41 18.31 -4.04
CA GLU A 425 30.12 17.54 -5.27
C GLU A 425 30.68 16.13 -5.08
N GLU A 426 29.83 15.19 -4.67
CA GLU A 426 30.19 13.77 -4.63
C GLU A 426 29.50 13.06 -5.80
N GLU A 427 30.27 12.32 -6.60
CA GLU A 427 29.70 11.44 -7.62
C GLU A 427 28.81 10.37 -6.97
N CYS A 428 27.66 10.06 -7.59
CA CYS A 428 26.77 9.00 -7.12
C CYS A 428 27.45 7.63 -7.23
N THR A 429 28.03 7.17 -6.14
CA THR A 429 28.70 5.85 -6.02
C THR A 429 27.87 4.86 -5.18
N SER A 430 26.62 5.20 -4.87
CA SER A 430 25.73 4.43 -3.98
C SER A 430 24.50 3.85 -4.67
N MET A 431 24.41 3.96 -6.00
CA MET A 431 23.31 3.34 -6.77
C MET A 431 23.59 1.85 -6.92
N VAL A 432 22.83 1.04 -6.19
CA VAL A 432 23.02 -0.42 -6.12
C VAL A 432 21.69 -1.12 -6.46
N PRO A 433 21.34 -1.22 -7.75
CA PRO A 433 20.13 -1.90 -8.17
C PRO A 433 20.28 -3.42 -8.11
N ASN A 434 19.19 -4.08 -7.74
CA ASN A 434 18.97 -5.52 -7.80
C ASN A 434 17.63 -5.75 -8.49
N ILE A 435 17.47 -6.92 -9.10
CA ILE A 435 16.21 -7.29 -9.74
C ILE A 435 15.67 -8.63 -9.22
N TYR A 436 14.36 -8.78 -9.26
CA TYR A 436 13.67 -10.05 -9.03
C TYR A 436 12.43 -10.15 -9.92
N LEU A 437 12.40 -11.12 -10.82
CA LEU A 437 11.21 -11.38 -11.65
C LEU A 437 10.30 -12.40 -10.95
N ASN A 438 9.13 -11.95 -10.51
CA ASN A 438 8.07 -12.83 -10.04
C ASN A 438 7.18 -13.27 -11.22
N LYS A 439 7.47 -14.46 -11.74
CA LYS A 439 6.79 -15.03 -12.91
C LYS A 439 5.31 -15.32 -12.65
N ASN A 440 4.92 -15.56 -11.40
CA ASN A 440 3.54 -15.90 -11.03
C ASN A 440 2.65 -14.65 -10.95
N GLU A 441 3.20 -13.56 -10.43
CA GLU A 441 2.47 -12.29 -10.28
C GLU A 441 2.52 -11.42 -11.54
N GLY A 442 3.44 -11.71 -12.47
CA GLY A 442 3.64 -10.89 -13.65
C GLY A 442 4.31 -9.55 -13.31
N TYR A 443 5.24 -9.53 -12.36
CA TYR A 443 5.98 -8.31 -12.00
C TYR A 443 7.50 -8.53 -11.96
N LEU A 444 8.24 -7.57 -12.50
CA LEU A 444 9.66 -7.37 -12.24
C LEU A 444 9.82 -6.35 -11.11
N TYR A 445 10.47 -6.77 -10.05
CA TYR A 445 10.84 -5.92 -8.93
C TYR A 445 12.25 -5.39 -9.12
N VAL A 446 12.44 -4.09 -8.98
CA VAL A 446 13.75 -3.43 -8.96
C VAL A 446 13.95 -2.82 -7.58
N PHE A 447 14.95 -3.27 -6.83
CA PHE A 447 15.15 -2.88 -5.43
C PHE A 447 16.61 -2.69 -5.08
N GLY A 448 16.91 -1.85 -4.09
CA GLY A 448 18.29 -1.47 -3.79
C GLY A 448 18.41 -0.13 -3.09
N THR A 449 19.53 0.55 -3.32
CA THR A 449 19.80 1.88 -2.73
C THR A 449 20.02 2.92 -3.81
N SER A 450 19.60 4.16 -3.53
CA SER A 450 19.78 5.33 -4.40
C SER A 450 19.24 5.13 -5.83
N LEU A 451 18.09 4.46 -5.95
CA LEU A 451 17.54 4.07 -7.25
C LEU A 451 16.81 5.19 -8.00
N GLY A 452 16.29 6.21 -7.30
CA GLY A 452 15.44 7.24 -7.91
C GLY A 452 14.47 7.91 -6.96
N LEU A 453 14.12 9.17 -7.21
CA LEU A 453 13.09 9.88 -6.42
C LEU A 453 11.74 10.00 -7.13
N PHE A 454 11.70 9.71 -8.43
CA PHE A 454 10.53 9.91 -9.28
C PHE A 454 9.83 8.59 -9.62
N GLY A 455 8.59 8.69 -10.14
CA GLY A 455 7.64 7.57 -10.29
C GLY A 455 8.22 6.28 -10.88
N TYR A 456 9.11 6.38 -11.88
CA TYR A 456 10.00 5.28 -12.24
C TYR A 456 11.31 5.80 -12.87
N PRO A 457 12.48 5.47 -12.28
CA PRO A 457 13.74 6.10 -12.65
C PRO A 457 14.53 5.38 -13.75
N PHE A 458 14.09 4.17 -14.13
CA PHE A 458 14.77 3.35 -15.12
C PHE A 458 14.00 3.32 -16.44
N ILE A 459 14.72 3.07 -17.52
CA ILE A 459 14.22 2.77 -18.85
C ILE A 459 14.60 1.32 -19.09
N ILE A 460 13.60 0.47 -19.30
CA ILE A 460 13.82 -0.91 -19.72
C ILE A 460 14.05 -0.89 -21.23
N ASP A 461 15.05 -1.64 -21.72
CA ASP A 461 15.38 -1.75 -23.14
C ASP A 461 14.10 -1.91 -24.00
N PRO A 462 13.86 -1.04 -25.01
CA PRO A 462 12.70 -1.13 -25.89
C PRO A 462 12.52 -2.47 -26.61
N GLN A 463 13.59 -3.25 -26.77
CA GLN A 463 13.54 -4.60 -27.35
C GLN A 463 12.85 -5.61 -26.40
N ALA A 464 12.81 -5.33 -25.10
CA ALA A 464 12.07 -6.11 -24.11
C ALA A 464 10.58 -5.70 -24.09
N THR A 465 9.85 -5.99 -25.18
CA THR A 465 8.40 -5.66 -25.39
C THR A 465 7.41 -6.34 -24.43
N ASN A 466 7.91 -6.81 -23.29
CA ASN A 466 7.20 -7.62 -22.30
C ASN A 466 6.92 -6.86 -21.00
N PHE A 467 7.47 -5.64 -20.84
CA PHE A 467 7.25 -4.78 -19.69
C PHE A 467 6.50 -3.52 -20.13
N TYR A 468 5.48 -3.10 -19.38
CA TYR A 468 4.54 -2.06 -19.86
C TYR A 468 4.36 -0.90 -18.91
N GLU A 469 4.41 -1.16 -17.60
CA GLU A 469 4.05 -0.16 -16.62
C GLU A 469 4.87 -0.36 -15.35
N CYS A 470 5.62 0.66 -14.95
CA CYS A 470 6.41 0.62 -13.74
C CYS A 470 5.90 1.66 -12.76
N SER A 471 5.87 1.30 -11.49
CA SER A 471 5.42 2.15 -10.40
C SER A 471 6.37 2.08 -9.22
N VAL A 472 6.49 3.20 -8.52
CA VAL A 472 7.20 3.28 -7.24
C VAL A 472 6.40 2.55 -6.18
N VAL A 473 7.08 1.75 -5.37
CA VAL A 473 6.53 1.18 -4.14
C VAL A 473 7.08 1.94 -2.94
N VAL A 474 8.39 2.16 -2.91
CA VAL A 474 9.09 3.00 -1.95
C VAL A 474 10.16 3.80 -2.69
N GLN A 475 10.21 5.12 -2.51
CA GLN A 475 11.16 5.97 -3.22
C GLN A 475 12.61 5.57 -2.89
N ASN A 476 13.51 5.78 -3.86
CA ASN A 476 14.93 5.40 -3.90
C ASN A 476 15.26 3.94 -3.67
N THR A 477 14.30 3.07 -3.36
CA THR A 477 14.60 1.76 -2.81
C THR A 477 13.83 0.63 -3.44
N PHE A 478 12.59 0.84 -3.90
CA PHE A 478 11.76 -0.25 -4.39
C PHE A 478 10.74 0.16 -5.45
N TYR A 479 10.83 -0.50 -6.60
CA TYR A 479 9.94 -0.32 -7.75
C TYR A 479 9.40 -1.67 -8.23
N LYS A 480 8.23 -1.63 -8.86
CA LYS A 480 7.62 -2.79 -9.50
C LYS A 480 7.21 -2.45 -10.93
N CYS A 481 7.42 -3.38 -11.85
CA CYS A 481 7.13 -3.26 -13.27
C CYS A 481 6.26 -4.41 -13.74
N SER A 482 5.07 -4.12 -14.27
CA SER A 482 4.18 -5.09 -14.88
C SER A 482 4.85 -5.79 -16.06
N TYR A 483 4.74 -7.11 -16.10
CA TYR A 483 5.29 -8.02 -17.09
C TYR A 483 4.19 -8.91 -17.66
N ASN A 484 4.20 -9.17 -18.98
CA ASN A 484 3.27 -10.09 -19.62
C ASN A 484 3.84 -11.50 -19.58
N PRO A 485 3.26 -12.41 -18.77
CA PRO A 485 3.73 -13.78 -18.64
C PRO A 485 3.57 -14.62 -19.92
N SER A 486 2.83 -14.13 -20.90
CA SER A 486 2.58 -14.82 -22.17
C SER A 486 3.72 -14.67 -23.19
N LYS A 487 4.68 -13.77 -22.95
CA LYS A 487 5.82 -13.54 -23.86
C LYS A 487 7.13 -13.99 -23.21
N PRO A 488 8.06 -14.61 -23.96
CA PRO A 488 9.34 -15.07 -23.41
C PRO A 488 10.16 -13.90 -22.88
N TYR A 489 10.59 -13.96 -21.62
CA TYR A 489 11.42 -12.94 -20.99
C TYR A 489 12.89 -13.07 -21.44
N PRO A 490 13.65 -11.96 -21.48
CA PRO A 490 15.06 -12.03 -21.84
C PRO A 490 15.88 -12.68 -20.71
N THR A 491 16.87 -13.50 -21.04
CA THR A 491 17.78 -14.09 -20.04
C THR A 491 18.68 -13.03 -19.39
N ILE A 492 18.98 -11.96 -20.13
CA ILE A 492 19.72 -10.78 -19.68
C ILE A 492 18.85 -9.54 -19.84
N LEU A 493 18.70 -8.76 -18.78
CA LEU A 493 17.94 -7.52 -18.77
C LEU A 493 18.88 -6.32 -18.65
N ASN A 494 18.68 -5.32 -19.50
CA ASN A 494 19.37 -4.03 -19.40
C ASN A 494 18.41 -2.97 -18.86
N LEU A 495 18.86 -2.24 -17.84
CA LEU A 495 18.18 -1.10 -17.25
C LEU A 495 19.05 0.15 -17.41
N GLU A 496 18.50 1.21 -17.99
CA GLU A 496 19.16 2.51 -18.10
C GLU A 496 18.48 3.51 -17.18
N HIS A 497 19.19 4.06 -16.21
CA HIS A 497 18.69 5.08 -15.31
C HIS A 497 18.72 6.45 -15.99
N TYR A 498 17.81 7.39 -15.68
CA TYR A 498 17.75 8.71 -16.32
C TYR A 498 19.01 9.58 -16.15
N LEU A 499 19.84 9.29 -15.15
CA LEU A 499 21.17 9.90 -14.97
C LEU A 499 22.25 9.29 -15.91
N GLY A 500 21.88 8.39 -16.81
CA GLY A 500 22.78 7.75 -17.78
C GLY A 500 23.49 6.49 -17.28
N TYR A 501 23.24 6.04 -16.04
CA TYR A 501 23.80 4.79 -15.53
C TYR A 501 23.15 3.58 -16.21
N LYS A 502 23.96 2.59 -16.60
CA LYS A 502 23.52 1.38 -17.29
C LYS A 502 23.82 0.15 -16.45
N PHE A 503 22.80 -0.65 -16.23
CA PHE A 503 22.86 -1.87 -15.45
C PHE A 503 22.42 -3.07 -16.26
N THR A 504 23.14 -4.18 -16.12
CA THR A 504 22.86 -5.44 -16.81
C THR A 504 22.68 -6.53 -15.77
N PHE A 505 21.62 -7.32 -15.90
CA PHE A 505 21.26 -8.35 -14.93
C PHE A 505 20.95 -9.68 -15.62
N ALA A 506 21.32 -10.78 -14.97
CA ALA A 506 20.68 -12.07 -15.26
C ALA A 506 19.28 -12.07 -14.65
N VAL A 507 18.27 -12.44 -15.44
CA VAL A 507 16.88 -12.49 -14.95
C VAL A 507 16.64 -13.74 -14.08
N ASP A 508 17.29 -14.85 -14.42
CA ASP A 508 17.26 -16.07 -13.62
C ASP A 508 18.53 -16.16 -12.74
N PRO A 509 18.43 -16.74 -11.51
CA PRO A 509 19.58 -16.97 -10.65
C PRO A 509 20.65 -17.80 -11.37
N THR A 510 21.74 -17.15 -11.78
CA THR A 510 22.82 -17.75 -12.58
C THR A 510 24.12 -17.63 -11.79
N PRO A 511 24.87 -18.74 -11.57
CA PRO A 511 26.14 -18.66 -10.87
C PRO A 511 27.13 -17.70 -11.56
N PRO A 512 27.98 -17.00 -10.79
CA PRO A 512 29.00 -16.14 -11.37
C PRO A 512 29.91 -16.95 -12.31
N LEU A 513 30.30 -16.34 -13.42
CA LEU A 513 31.20 -16.94 -14.39
C LEU A 513 32.45 -16.08 -14.52
N VAL A 514 33.48 -16.37 -13.72
CA VAL A 514 34.81 -15.77 -13.87
C VAL A 514 35.52 -16.43 -15.05
N SER A 515 36.00 -15.62 -15.99
CA SER A 515 36.79 -16.05 -17.15
C SER A 515 38.29 -15.76 -17.00
N ASN A 516 38.64 -14.68 -16.30
CA ASN A 516 40.03 -14.29 -16.09
C ASN A 516 40.21 -13.61 -14.71
N VAL A 517 41.39 -13.79 -14.11
CA VAL A 517 41.79 -13.09 -12.88
C VAL A 517 43.19 -12.52 -13.07
N ASN A 518 43.30 -11.19 -12.90
CA ASN A 518 44.57 -10.49 -12.85
C ASN A 518 44.90 -10.12 -11.40
N ALA A 519 46.17 -10.15 -11.03
CA ALA A 519 46.63 -9.78 -9.70
C ALA A 519 47.68 -8.66 -9.78
N LEU A 520 47.57 -7.66 -8.91
CA LEU A 520 48.51 -6.56 -8.78
C LEU A 520 48.98 -6.47 -7.33
N SER A 521 50.29 -6.65 -7.11
CA SER A 521 50.90 -6.41 -5.79
C SER A 521 50.97 -4.90 -5.51
N LEU A 522 50.43 -4.48 -4.38
CA LEU A 522 50.47 -3.09 -3.91
C LEU A 522 51.70 -2.87 -3.02
N SER A 523 52.19 -1.62 -2.98
CA SER A 523 53.35 -1.23 -2.17
C SER A 523 53.15 -1.43 -0.65
N SER A 524 51.91 -1.60 -0.20
CA SER A 524 51.54 -1.91 1.18
C SER A 524 51.73 -3.39 1.57
N GLY A 525 52.05 -4.27 0.62
CA GLY A 525 52.09 -5.72 0.83
C GLY A 525 50.74 -6.42 0.64
N ASN A 526 49.69 -5.67 0.26
CA ASN A 526 48.39 -6.22 -0.13
C ASN A 526 48.38 -6.61 -1.62
N THR A 527 47.50 -7.54 -2.00
CA THR A 527 47.32 -7.92 -3.41
C THR A 527 45.91 -7.55 -3.86
N SER A 528 45.81 -6.71 -4.89
CA SER A 528 44.55 -6.39 -5.56
C SER A 528 44.28 -7.42 -6.65
N TYR A 529 43.10 -8.05 -6.62
CA TYR A 529 42.63 -8.98 -7.63
C TYR A 529 41.54 -8.34 -8.47
N MET A 530 41.68 -8.45 -9.79
CA MET A 530 40.70 -8.00 -10.78
C MET A 530 40.14 -9.22 -11.51
N PHE A 531 38.85 -9.47 -11.32
CA PHE A 531 38.10 -10.54 -11.95
C PHE A 531 37.37 -9.99 -13.17
N SER A 532 37.42 -10.72 -14.27
CA SER A 532 36.61 -10.49 -15.47
C SER A 532 35.72 -11.71 -15.70
N GLY A 533 34.48 -11.48 -16.12
CA GLY A 533 33.49 -12.54 -16.24
C GLY A 533 32.10 -12.05 -16.65
N LEU A 534 31.08 -12.85 -16.30
CA LEU A 534 29.66 -12.56 -16.48
C LEU A 534 28.88 -12.97 -15.23
N TYR A 535 27.64 -12.47 -15.12
CA TYR A 535 26.69 -12.81 -14.05
C TYR A 535 27.17 -12.42 -12.65
N PHE A 536 27.96 -11.36 -12.57
CA PHE A 536 28.25 -10.71 -11.31
C PHE A 536 27.08 -9.79 -10.89
N SER A 537 27.12 -9.27 -9.66
CA SER A 537 26.11 -8.35 -9.12
C SER A 537 26.57 -6.89 -9.28
N TYR A 538 25.78 -5.93 -8.77
CA TYR A 538 26.24 -4.58 -8.42
C TYR A 538 26.30 -4.39 -6.89
N ASN A 539 25.81 -5.37 -6.13
CA ASN A 539 25.76 -5.36 -4.68
C ASN A 539 26.87 -6.24 -4.11
N TYR A 540 27.91 -5.63 -3.55
CA TYR A 540 29.00 -6.39 -2.92
C TYR A 540 28.57 -7.06 -1.60
N SER A 541 27.50 -6.59 -0.94
CA SER A 541 27.06 -7.14 0.36
C SER A 541 26.57 -8.59 0.24
N ILE A 542 26.15 -8.99 -0.96
CA ILE A 542 25.76 -10.36 -1.30
C ILE A 542 26.89 -11.14 -2.00
N THR A 543 28.09 -10.55 -2.10
CA THR A 543 29.26 -11.13 -2.77
C THR A 543 30.33 -11.49 -1.74
N ASN A 544 30.79 -12.73 -1.78
CA ASN A 544 31.89 -13.21 -0.95
C ASN A 544 32.94 -13.87 -1.84
N ILE A 545 34.18 -13.38 -1.77
CA ILE A 545 35.32 -13.92 -2.52
C ILE A 545 36.37 -14.41 -1.52
N GLN A 546 36.78 -15.66 -1.66
CA GLN A 546 37.88 -16.25 -0.90
C GLN A 546 38.99 -16.69 -1.84
N ILE A 547 40.24 -16.32 -1.53
CA ILE A 547 41.44 -16.63 -2.32
C ILE A 547 42.47 -17.23 -1.38
N GLY A 548 42.84 -18.49 -1.60
CA GLY A 548 43.78 -19.20 -0.73
C GLY A 548 43.30 -19.35 0.73
N GLY A 549 41.99 -19.28 0.96
CA GLY A 549 41.38 -19.28 2.30
C GLY A 549 41.24 -17.90 2.94
N GLU A 550 41.80 -16.84 2.34
CA GLU A 550 41.69 -15.47 2.81
C GLU A 550 40.50 -14.75 2.15
N LYS A 551 39.82 -13.88 2.90
CA LYS A 551 38.73 -13.07 2.36
C LYS A 551 39.27 -11.93 1.50
N CYS A 552 38.67 -11.73 0.33
CA CYS A 552 38.95 -10.58 -0.53
C CYS A 552 37.91 -9.48 -0.25
N GLU A 553 38.37 -8.31 0.19
CA GLU A 553 37.50 -7.21 0.61
C GLU A 553 37.27 -6.20 -0.52
N PHE A 554 36.03 -5.72 -0.63
CA PHE A 554 35.64 -4.60 -1.48
C PHE A 554 35.69 -3.31 -0.68
N TYR A 555 36.05 -2.20 -1.32
CA TYR A 555 36.08 -0.89 -0.64
C TYR A 555 35.00 0.07 -1.12
N ARG A 556 34.46 -0.14 -2.33
CA ARG A 556 33.42 0.71 -2.95
C ARG A 556 32.42 -0.12 -3.74
N ASN A 557 31.19 0.38 -3.90
CA ASN A 557 30.18 -0.26 -4.76
C ASN A 557 30.63 -0.34 -6.23
N ASN A 558 31.36 0.66 -6.71
CA ASN A 558 31.87 0.69 -8.09
C ASN A 558 32.97 -0.35 -8.36
N ASP A 559 33.41 -1.08 -7.33
CA ASP A 559 34.38 -2.16 -7.49
C ASP A 559 33.73 -3.44 -8.05
N ILE A 560 32.40 -3.50 -8.19
CA ILE A 560 31.66 -4.64 -8.73
C ILE A 560 30.65 -4.19 -9.81
N SER A 561 30.62 -4.90 -10.92
CA SER A 561 29.66 -4.74 -12.02
C SER A 561 29.32 -6.11 -12.59
N PHE A 562 28.34 -6.20 -13.50
CA PHE A 562 27.97 -7.45 -14.17
C PHE A 562 29.13 -8.24 -14.79
N THR A 563 30.22 -7.56 -15.19
CA THR A 563 31.35 -8.17 -15.90
C THR A 563 32.69 -8.08 -15.16
N ASN A 564 32.81 -7.24 -14.14
CA ASN A 564 34.08 -6.98 -13.46
C ASN A 564 33.92 -6.94 -11.94
N MET A 565 34.90 -7.48 -11.21
CA MET A 565 35.02 -7.32 -9.76
C MET A 565 36.45 -7.00 -9.38
N ASN A 566 36.65 -6.02 -8.51
CA ASN A 566 37.94 -5.65 -7.96
C ASN A 566 37.88 -5.79 -6.44
N CYS A 567 38.78 -6.58 -5.86
CA CYS A 567 38.85 -6.72 -4.41
C CYS A 567 40.31 -6.86 -3.98
N THR A 568 40.58 -6.64 -2.70
CA THR A 568 41.94 -6.71 -2.15
C THR A 568 42.02 -7.74 -1.04
N VAL A 569 43.07 -8.55 -1.07
CA VAL A 569 43.43 -9.44 0.04
C VAL A 569 44.53 -8.78 0.87
N VAL A 570 44.30 -8.70 2.17
CA VAL A 570 45.25 -8.15 3.16
C VAL A 570 45.98 -9.32 3.83
N SER A 571 47.02 -9.88 3.19
CA SER A 571 47.79 -10.98 3.80
C SER A 571 49.27 -10.99 3.41
N LYS A 572 50.14 -11.14 4.43
CA LYS A 572 51.60 -11.33 4.29
C LYS A 572 52.01 -12.77 3.91
N ASN A 573 51.08 -13.74 3.91
CA ASN A 573 51.39 -15.17 3.78
C ASN A 573 51.25 -15.74 2.35
N LEU A 574 50.63 -15.03 1.41
CA LEU A 574 50.48 -15.49 0.02
C LEU A 574 51.82 -15.54 -0.76
N ASN A 575 52.84 -14.81 -0.32
CA ASN A 575 54.13 -14.68 -1.00
C ASN A 575 55.14 -15.82 -0.72
N ASN A 576 54.83 -16.76 0.18
CA ASN A 576 55.79 -17.80 0.62
C ASN A 576 55.62 -19.18 -0.06
N GLN A 577 54.82 -19.30 -1.11
CA GLN A 577 54.66 -20.56 -1.84
C GLN A 577 55.24 -20.43 -3.25
N LEU A 578 56.57 -20.52 -3.35
CA LEU A 578 57.28 -20.56 -4.63
C LEU A 578 58.34 -21.67 -4.63
N ILE A 579 58.31 -22.46 -5.72
CA ILE A 579 59.35 -23.35 -6.28
C ILE A 579 59.25 -24.85 -5.91
N ASN A 580 58.77 -25.65 -6.87
CA ASN A 580 59.65 -26.61 -7.57
C ASN A 580 59.05 -27.03 -8.92
N SER A 581 59.84 -26.84 -9.98
CA SER A 581 59.54 -27.19 -11.36
C SER A 581 59.99 -28.62 -11.65
N ASN A 582 59.02 -29.51 -11.85
CA ASN A 582 59.02 -30.67 -12.75
C ASN A 582 57.88 -31.56 -12.29
N LEU A 583 56.83 -31.75 -13.10
CA LEU A 583 55.98 -32.95 -13.08
C LEU A 583 55.00 -32.89 -14.26
N GLY A 584 55.01 -33.95 -15.07
CA GLY A 584 53.90 -34.30 -15.96
C GLY A 584 52.74 -34.91 -15.17
N GLN A 585 51.57 -34.95 -15.81
CA GLN A 585 50.31 -35.63 -15.43
C GLN A 585 50.12 -35.91 -13.93
N LEU A 586 49.36 -35.04 -13.24
CA LEU A 586 49.06 -35.18 -11.80
C LEU A 586 47.64 -35.71 -11.55
N LYS A 587 47.51 -36.65 -10.60
CA LYS A 587 46.23 -37.11 -10.04
C LYS A 587 45.85 -36.25 -8.84
N TYR A 588 44.57 -35.92 -8.69
CA TYR A 588 44.01 -35.34 -7.46
C TYR A 588 44.27 -36.32 -6.28
N PRO A 589 44.79 -35.87 -5.11
CA PRO A 589 44.71 -34.52 -4.54
C PRO A 589 46.03 -33.73 -4.46
N ASP A 590 47.11 -34.14 -5.13
CA ASP A 590 48.43 -33.52 -4.99
C ASP A 590 48.60 -32.30 -5.91
N LEU A 591 48.02 -31.16 -5.53
CA LEU A 591 48.21 -29.87 -6.20
C LEU A 591 49.60 -29.28 -5.88
N PRO A 592 50.36 -28.80 -6.88
CA PRO A 592 51.62 -28.09 -6.63
C PRO A 592 51.42 -26.80 -5.82
N LEU A 593 52.45 -26.38 -5.08
CA LEU A 593 52.49 -25.18 -4.23
C LEU A 593 52.17 -23.84 -4.95
N ASN A 594 52.12 -23.79 -6.28
CA ASN A 594 51.93 -22.55 -7.04
C ASN A 594 50.46 -22.25 -7.43
N TYR A 595 49.48 -23.04 -6.96
CA TYR A 595 48.06 -22.85 -7.28
C TYR A 595 47.24 -22.43 -6.05
N LEU A 596 46.47 -21.36 -6.20
CA LEU A 596 45.54 -20.85 -5.19
C LEU A 596 44.12 -21.28 -5.51
N LYS A 597 43.39 -21.79 -4.51
CA LYS A 597 41.95 -22.04 -4.60
C LYS A 597 41.19 -20.72 -4.50
N VAL A 598 40.22 -20.52 -5.38
CA VAL A 598 39.35 -19.35 -5.40
C VAL A 598 37.90 -19.80 -5.35
N SER A 599 37.14 -19.18 -4.45
CA SER A 599 35.70 -19.38 -4.30
C SER A 599 35.00 -18.02 -4.40
N VAL A 600 34.13 -17.88 -5.40
CA VAL A 600 33.30 -16.69 -5.61
C VAL A 600 31.86 -17.07 -5.36
N THR A 601 31.24 -16.46 -4.35
CA THR A 601 29.81 -16.65 -4.03
C THR A 601 29.08 -15.34 -4.26
N ILE A 602 28.02 -15.34 -5.07
CA ILE A 602 27.14 -14.20 -5.28
C ILE A 602 25.70 -14.65 -5.03
N ASN A 603 25.03 -14.03 -4.07
CA ASN A 603 23.65 -14.36 -3.68
C ASN A 603 23.45 -15.87 -3.38
N GLY A 604 24.43 -16.50 -2.72
CA GLY A 604 24.42 -17.93 -2.41
C GLY A 604 24.82 -18.86 -3.58
N LEU A 605 25.01 -18.35 -4.80
CA LEU A 605 25.47 -19.12 -5.95
C LEU A 605 26.99 -19.13 -6.01
N LEU A 606 27.58 -20.33 -6.08
CA LEU A 606 29.02 -20.55 -5.92
C LEU A 606 29.70 -20.93 -7.23
N GLN A 607 30.86 -20.33 -7.50
CA GLN A 607 31.85 -20.80 -8.46
C GLN A 607 33.19 -21.06 -7.75
N ASN A 608 33.73 -22.27 -7.93
CA ASN A 608 35.05 -22.66 -7.43
C ASN A 608 36.02 -22.87 -8.60
N PHE A 609 37.23 -22.34 -8.51
CA PHE A 609 38.29 -22.54 -9.50
C PHE A 609 39.68 -22.37 -8.88
N THR A 610 40.73 -22.58 -9.67
CA THR A 610 42.11 -22.31 -9.25
C THR A 610 42.78 -21.28 -10.17
N ILE A 611 43.71 -20.52 -9.59
CA ILE A 611 44.58 -19.57 -10.31
C ILE A 611 46.04 -19.87 -9.96
N ARG A 612 46.98 -19.49 -10.83
CA ARG A 612 48.41 -19.56 -10.50
C ARG A 612 48.86 -18.32 -9.74
N SER A 613 49.71 -18.49 -8.74
CA SER A 613 50.26 -17.39 -7.94
C SER A 613 51.38 -16.61 -8.65
N ASP A 614 51.97 -17.16 -9.72
CA ASP A 614 53.18 -16.66 -10.37
C ASP A 614 52.96 -15.90 -11.70
N SER A 615 51.72 -15.76 -12.16
CA SER A 615 51.40 -15.00 -13.38
C SER A 615 50.51 -13.80 -13.09
N LEU A 616 50.77 -12.69 -13.80
CA LEU A 616 50.05 -11.41 -13.70
C LEU A 616 48.64 -11.47 -14.33
N ALA A 617 48.44 -12.39 -15.27
CA ALA A 617 47.14 -12.70 -15.88
C ALA A 617 46.96 -14.22 -15.88
N ASN A 618 45.95 -14.71 -15.17
CA ASN A 618 45.73 -16.14 -14.98
C ASN A 618 44.44 -16.58 -15.66
N PRO A 619 44.51 -17.46 -16.68
CA PRO A 619 43.30 -18.10 -17.16
C PRO A 619 42.66 -18.86 -15.99
N VAL A 620 41.34 -18.75 -15.87
CA VAL A 620 40.60 -19.51 -14.87
C VAL A 620 40.68 -20.99 -15.24
N ILE A 621 41.31 -21.79 -14.37
CA ILE A 621 41.40 -23.23 -14.55
C ILE A 621 40.33 -23.87 -13.68
N SER A 622 39.22 -24.26 -14.30
CA SER A 622 38.10 -24.91 -13.61
C SER A 622 38.35 -26.43 -13.49
N CYS A 623 39.31 -26.85 -12.65
CA CYS A 623 39.50 -28.27 -12.34
C CYS A 623 38.75 -28.72 -11.06
N GLY A 624 37.97 -27.83 -10.44
CA GLY A 624 37.37 -28.07 -9.11
C GLY A 624 36.15 -29.01 -9.09
N THR A 625 35.55 -29.31 -10.25
CA THR A 625 34.35 -30.16 -10.37
C THR A 625 34.53 -31.28 -11.38
N CYS A 626 35.76 -31.53 -11.84
CA CYS A 626 35.98 -32.53 -12.88
C CYS A 626 35.95 -33.94 -12.26
N PRO A 627 35.05 -34.82 -12.72
CA PRO A 627 34.93 -36.18 -12.16
C PRO A 627 35.97 -37.16 -12.70
N GLY A 628 36.73 -36.72 -13.72
CA GLY A 628 37.80 -37.47 -14.36
C GLY A 628 39.15 -36.73 -14.31
N TYR A 629 39.96 -36.88 -15.35
CA TYR A 629 41.31 -36.30 -15.42
C TYR A 629 41.25 -34.88 -16.02
N CYS A 630 41.86 -33.91 -15.31
CA CYS A 630 42.03 -32.53 -15.78
C CYS A 630 43.41 -32.40 -16.42
N ASP A 631 43.47 -32.08 -17.72
CA ASP A 631 44.74 -31.76 -18.36
C ASP A 631 45.08 -30.28 -18.12
N TYR A 632 45.97 -30.04 -17.16
CA TYR A 632 46.41 -28.70 -16.75
C TYR A 632 47.22 -27.94 -17.81
N GLN A 633 47.65 -28.57 -18.91
CA GLN A 633 48.36 -27.89 -20.00
C GLN A 633 47.42 -27.28 -21.03
N ILE A 634 46.23 -27.86 -21.22
CA ILE A 634 45.25 -27.46 -22.24
C ILE A 634 43.91 -26.98 -21.68
N GLY A 635 43.66 -27.15 -20.37
CA GLY A 635 42.46 -26.62 -19.70
C GLY A 635 41.15 -27.34 -20.07
N VAL A 636 41.22 -28.61 -20.50
CA VAL A 636 40.06 -29.41 -20.92
C VAL A 636 39.85 -30.59 -19.96
N CYS A 637 38.61 -30.80 -19.52
CA CYS A 637 38.24 -31.98 -18.75
C CYS A 637 37.80 -33.14 -19.65
N GLN A 638 38.32 -34.34 -19.38
CA GLN A 638 37.80 -35.59 -19.94
C GLN A 638 36.99 -36.31 -18.85
N SER A 639 35.67 -36.40 -19.03
CA SER A 639 34.72 -36.85 -18.02
C SER A 639 34.44 -38.36 -18.11
N TYR A 640 34.75 -39.09 -17.03
CA TYR A 640 34.26 -40.43 -16.75
C TYR A 640 33.77 -40.47 -15.31
N CYS A 641 32.72 -41.23 -14.98
CA CYS A 641 32.31 -41.41 -13.59
C CYS A 641 33.35 -42.23 -12.82
N PRO A 642 33.63 -41.91 -11.55
CA PRO A 642 34.56 -42.68 -10.71
C PRO A 642 34.16 -44.16 -10.56
N ASP A 643 32.86 -44.44 -10.59
CA ASP A 643 32.27 -45.78 -10.65
C ASP A 643 31.25 -45.83 -11.82
N PRO A 644 31.49 -46.59 -12.90
CA PRO A 644 30.58 -46.70 -14.04
C PRO A 644 29.20 -47.26 -13.66
N THR A 645 29.12 -48.00 -12.56
CA THR A 645 27.88 -48.59 -12.06
C THR A 645 27.16 -47.72 -11.04
N CYS A 646 27.76 -46.60 -10.62
CA CYS A 646 27.21 -45.69 -9.60
C CYS A 646 26.71 -46.45 -8.36
N SER A 647 27.51 -47.41 -7.89
CA SER A 647 27.21 -48.34 -6.79
C SER A 647 25.88 -49.11 -6.95
N GLY A 648 25.42 -49.29 -8.18
CA GLY A 648 24.12 -49.90 -8.52
C GLY A 648 22.91 -49.05 -8.13
N ARG A 649 23.12 -47.79 -7.73
CA ARG A 649 22.11 -46.88 -7.15
C ARG A 649 21.92 -45.60 -7.97
N GLY A 650 22.34 -45.62 -9.23
CA GLY A 650 22.19 -44.51 -10.17
C GLY A 650 22.73 -44.87 -11.57
N THR A 651 22.81 -43.88 -12.44
CA THR A 651 23.40 -44.00 -13.78
C THR A 651 24.51 -42.99 -13.98
N CYS A 652 25.58 -43.37 -14.69
CA CYS A 652 26.66 -42.44 -15.01
C CYS A 652 26.19 -41.44 -16.08
N ASP A 653 26.21 -40.14 -15.76
CA ASP A 653 25.99 -39.06 -16.72
C ASP A 653 27.35 -38.67 -17.31
N GLU A 654 27.81 -39.36 -18.36
CA GLU A 654 29.16 -39.19 -18.93
C GLU A 654 29.51 -37.73 -19.32
N PRO A 655 28.61 -36.91 -19.90
CA PRO A 655 28.88 -35.49 -20.15
C PRO A 655 29.17 -34.67 -18.89
N LYS A 656 28.56 -35.02 -17.76
CA LYS A 656 28.79 -34.35 -16.46
C LYS A 656 29.83 -35.07 -15.59
N GLY A 657 30.12 -36.32 -15.93
CA GLY A 657 30.89 -37.36 -15.22
C GLY A 657 30.52 -37.61 -13.75
N TRP A 658 29.34 -37.17 -13.30
CA TRP A 658 28.81 -37.56 -11.99
C TRP A 658 27.73 -38.63 -12.15
N CYS A 659 27.51 -39.39 -11.08
CA CYS A 659 26.38 -40.30 -11.02
C CYS A 659 25.08 -39.52 -10.82
N ALA A 660 24.11 -39.75 -11.70
CA ALA A 660 22.72 -39.37 -11.49
C ALA A 660 22.08 -40.42 -10.56
N CYS A 661 21.94 -40.07 -9.28
CA CYS A 661 21.46 -40.99 -8.25
C CYS A 661 19.96 -41.25 -8.31
N ASN A 662 19.57 -42.46 -7.92
CA ASN A 662 18.19 -42.77 -7.61
C ASN A 662 17.70 -41.86 -6.47
N VAL A 663 16.39 -41.59 -6.41
CA VAL A 663 15.75 -40.60 -5.51
C VAL A 663 16.15 -40.75 -4.03
N GLN A 664 16.43 -41.97 -3.58
CA GLN A 664 16.82 -42.32 -2.20
C GLN A 664 18.28 -42.04 -1.85
N TYR A 665 19.12 -41.70 -2.84
CA TYR A 665 20.56 -41.57 -2.69
C TYR A 665 21.10 -40.26 -3.28
N THR A 666 22.25 -39.83 -2.78
CA THR A 666 22.94 -38.62 -3.17
C THR A 666 24.46 -38.81 -3.08
N GLY A 667 25.22 -37.76 -3.43
CA GLY A 667 26.67 -37.77 -3.47
C GLY A 667 27.23 -38.28 -4.80
N GLN A 668 28.54 -38.09 -4.99
CA GLN A 668 29.22 -38.27 -6.28
C GLN A 668 29.09 -39.70 -6.86
N ASN A 669 28.96 -40.72 -6.01
CA ASN A 669 28.84 -42.13 -6.38
C ASN A 669 27.53 -42.78 -5.86
N CYS A 670 26.53 -42.00 -5.44
CA CYS A 670 25.24 -42.49 -4.94
C CYS A 670 25.31 -43.41 -3.72
N THR A 671 26.29 -43.18 -2.86
CA THR A 671 26.53 -43.95 -1.63
C THR A 671 25.88 -43.33 -0.40
N LEU A 672 25.59 -42.02 -0.41
CA LEU A 672 24.97 -41.33 0.71
C LEU A 672 23.45 -41.42 0.58
N ALA A 673 22.75 -41.74 1.67
CA ALA A 673 21.29 -41.72 1.68
C ALA A 673 20.78 -40.27 1.66
N ASN A 674 19.83 -39.98 0.78
CA ASN A 674 19.11 -38.71 0.77
C ASN A 674 18.01 -38.73 1.84
N GLN A 675 18.43 -38.64 3.10
CA GLN A 675 17.60 -38.91 4.26
C GLN A 675 16.47 -37.88 4.47
N TYR A 676 15.35 -38.32 5.04
CA TYR A 676 14.23 -37.47 5.48
C TYR A 676 13.46 -38.14 6.62
N ALA A 677 12.75 -37.34 7.42
CA ALA A 677 11.74 -37.85 8.35
C ALA A 677 10.33 -37.53 7.81
N SER A 678 9.45 -38.52 7.90
CA SER A 678 8.06 -38.46 7.41
C SER A 678 7.02 -38.48 8.53
N SER A 679 7.36 -38.95 9.73
CA SER A 679 6.42 -39.03 10.85
C SER A 679 7.10 -38.94 12.22
N PHE A 680 6.40 -38.35 13.18
CA PHE A 680 6.84 -38.24 14.58
C PHE A 680 5.73 -38.73 15.51
N ILE A 681 5.99 -39.84 16.21
CA ILE A 681 5.18 -40.28 17.35
C ILE A 681 5.83 -39.70 18.60
N THR A 682 5.17 -38.71 19.19
CA THR A 682 5.71 -37.93 20.30
C THR A 682 5.62 -38.65 21.64
N ALA A 683 6.53 -38.30 22.54
CA ALA A 683 6.50 -38.74 23.94
C ALA A 683 5.61 -37.80 24.78
N PRO A 684 5.17 -38.19 25.99
CA PRO A 684 4.57 -37.26 26.94
C PRO A 684 5.53 -36.11 27.32
N ALA A 685 4.99 -34.98 27.78
CA ALA A 685 5.80 -33.82 28.19
C ALA A 685 6.76 -34.12 29.36
N SER A 686 6.47 -35.15 30.16
CA SER A 686 7.36 -35.70 31.19
C SER A 686 8.61 -36.41 30.64
N GLY A 687 8.67 -36.68 29.33
CA GLY A 687 9.71 -37.47 28.66
C GLY A 687 9.26 -38.91 28.39
N GLY A 688 10.02 -39.63 27.56
CA GLY A 688 9.70 -40.99 27.14
C GLY A 688 10.26 -41.36 25.77
N ASN A 689 9.72 -42.41 25.17
CA ASN A 689 10.12 -42.90 23.86
C ASN A 689 9.50 -42.06 22.74
N VAL A 690 10.33 -41.68 21.78
CA VAL A 690 9.97 -41.03 20.52
C VAL A 690 10.26 -42.01 19.39
N THR A 691 9.31 -42.15 18.47
CA THR A 691 9.50 -42.93 17.24
C THR A 691 9.43 -42.00 16.05
N ILE A 692 10.50 -41.95 15.27
CA ILE A 692 10.62 -41.15 14.05
C ILE A 692 10.59 -42.10 12.86
N GLY A 693 9.62 -41.96 11.96
CA GLY A 693 9.58 -42.68 10.69
C GLY A 693 10.14 -41.84 9.55
N GLY A 694 10.72 -42.47 8.53
CA GLY A 694 11.29 -41.77 7.39
C GLY A 694 12.14 -42.67 6.50
N TRP A 695 13.15 -42.08 5.86
CA TRP A 695 14.21 -42.80 5.17
C TRP A 695 15.55 -42.36 5.74
N PHE A 696 16.28 -43.28 6.36
CA PHE A 696 17.55 -43.04 7.04
C PHE A 696 18.73 -43.80 6.40
N GLY A 697 18.49 -44.56 5.32
CA GLY A 697 19.54 -45.31 4.62
C GLY A 697 20.03 -46.56 5.36
N ASP A 698 21.03 -47.25 4.79
CA ASP A 698 21.54 -48.52 5.34
C ASP A 698 22.70 -48.34 6.34
N VAL A 699 23.30 -47.15 6.37
CA VAL A 699 24.48 -46.81 7.17
C VAL A 699 24.12 -45.63 8.08
N HIS A 700 24.50 -45.70 9.35
CA HIS A 700 24.11 -44.73 10.38
C HIS A 700 25.31 -44.23 11.20
N ASP A 701 26.40 -43.85 10.52
CA ASP A 701 27.61 -43.41 11.21
C ASP A 701 27.38 -42.05 11.90
N GLN A 702 27.81 -41.96 13.17
CA GLN A 702 27.65 -40.78 14.03
C GLN A 702 26.21 -40.23 14.09
N LEU A 703 25.19 -41.10 14.14
CA LEU A 703 23.79 -40.68 14.23
C LEU A 703 23.50 -39.87 15.51
N ILE A 704 23.04 -38.63 15.31
CA ILE A 704 22.59 -37.70 16.34
C ILE A 704 21.20 -37.19 15.96
N VAL A 705 20.27 -37.24 16.92
CA VAL A 705 18.95 -36.62 16.81
C VAL A 705 18.81 -35.56 17.88
N LEU A 706 18.48 -34.34 17.47
CA LEU A 706 18.16 -33.22 18.35
C LEU A 706 16.70 -32.83 18.15
N ILE A 707 15.93 -32.77 19.24
CA ILE A 707 14.57 -32.23 19.26
C ILE A 707 14.65 -30.91 20.05
N GLY A 708 14.55 -29.79 19.34
CA GLY A 708 14.95 -28.48 19.84
C GLY A 708 16.44 -28.48 20.17
N ASN A 709 16.77 -28.13 21.42
CA ASN A 709 18.15 -28.16 21.92
C ASN A 709 18.49 -29.44 22.71
N GLN A 710 17.57 -30.40 22.78
CA GLN A 710 17.75 -31.62 23.58
C GLN A 710 18.12 -32.81 22.69
N SER A 711 19.17 -33.53 23.09
CA SER A 711 19.57 -34.76 22.41
C SER A 711 18.60 -35.89 22.75
N CYS A 712 18.15 -36.61 21.73
CA CYS A 712 17.35 -37.82 21.86
C CYS A 712 18.28 -39.04 21.88
N ASN A 713 18.28 -39.78 22.99
CA ASN A 713 19.16 -40.93 23.18
C ASN A 713 18.67 -42.10 22.32
N ILE A 714 19.40 -42.39 21.24
CA ILE A 714 19.06 -43.44 20.27
C ILE A 714 19.08 -44.80 20.95
N SER A 715 17.97 -45.53 20.84
CA SER A 715 17.80 -46.89 21.36
C SER A 715 17.82 -47.94 20.25
N ASN A 716 17.27 -47.60 19.08
CA ASN A 716 17.26 -48.45 17.90
C ASN A 716 17.18 -47.60 16.63
N VAL A 717 17.81 -48.05 15.55
CA VAL A 717 17.73 -47.43 14.22
C VAL A 717 17.77 -48.51 13.15
N ASN A 718 16.97 -48.33 12.11
CA ASN A 718 17.05 -49.07 10.86
C ASN A 718 16.85 -48.08 9.69
N ASN A 719 16.64 -48.60 8.48
CA ASN A 719 16.50 -47.77 7.28
C ASN A 719 15.25 -46.88 7.23
N ASP A 720 14.21 -47.17 8.01
CA ASP A 720 12.92 -46.47 7.96
C ASP A 720 12.44 -45.88 9.31
N THR A 721 13.15 -46.16 10.39
CA THR A 721 12.73 -45.88 11.76
C THR A 721 13.91 -45.55 12.66
N ILE A 722 13.78 -44.48 13.44
CA ILE A 722 14.62 -44.18 14.59
C ILE A 722 13.75 -44.23 15.84
N ILE A 723 14.18 -44.98 16.85
CA ILE A 723 13.56 -45.01 18.18
C ILE A 723 14.56 -44.43 19.17
N CYS A 724 14.17 -43.38 19.86
CA CYS A 724 15.03 -42.71 20.83
C CYS A 724 14.24 -42.29 22.07
N SER A 725 14.94 -42.02 23.17
CA SER A 725 14.32 -41.55 24.41
C SER A 725 14.72 -40.09 24.68
N ILE A 726 13.74 -39.28 25.05
CA ILE A 726 13.93 -37.87 25.38
C ILE A 726 13.49 -37.56 26.80
N GLY A 727 14.15 -36.58 27.43
CA GLY A 727 13.76 -36.08 28.74
C GLY A 727 12.50 -35.21 28.69
N SER A 728 12.20 -34.56 29.81
CA SER A 728 11.05 -33.64 29.85
C SER A 728 11.26 -32.43 28.93
N LEU A 729 10.24 -32.15 28.13
CA LEU A 729 10.17 -31.04 27.18
C LEU A 729 8.95 -30.18 27.47
N LYS A 730 9.05 -28.87 27.19
CA LYS A 730 7.90 -27.98 27.26
C LYS A 730 6.99 -28.22 26.05
N PRO A 731 5.66 -28.29 26.23
CA PRO A 731 4.71 -28.34 25.12
C PRO A 731 4.92 -27.18 24.15
N GLY A 732 4.75 -27.44 22.85
CA GLY A 732 4.96 -26.48 21.79
C GLY A 732 5.31 -27.12 20.44
N ILE A 733 5.53 -26.28 19.44
CA ILE A 733 6.03 -26.65 18.12
C ILE A 733 7.55 -26.55 18.15
N ILE A 734 8.25 -27.63 17.81
CA ILE A 734 9.69 -27.80 18.03
C ILE A 734 10.36 -28.29 16.74
N ASP A 735 11.54 -27.75 16.44
CA ASP A 735 12.37 -28.16 15.31
C ASP A 735 13.10 -29.48 15.61
N VAL A 736 13.37 -30.28 14.57
CA VAL A 736 14.14 -31.52 14.69
C VAL A 736 15.32 -31.51 13.73
N ASN A 737 16.50 -31.85 14.23
CA ASN A 737 17.71 -32.04 13.42
C ASN A 737 18.17 -33.49 13.53
N ILE A 738 18.41 -34.14 12.39
CA ILE A 738 18.90 -35.51 12.31
C ILE A 738 20.20 -35.48 11.51
N SER A 739 21.31 -35.82 12.16
CA SER A 739 22.64 -35.82 11.55
C SER A 739 23.22 -37.23 11.56
N GLN A 740 23.67 -37.74 10.42
CA GLN A 740 24.42 -39.00 10.28
C GLN A 740 25.19 -38.98 8.95
N ASN A 741 26.27 -39.75 8.85
CA ASN A 741 27.07 -39.89 7.62
C ASN A 741 27.52 -38.53 7.03
N ASN A 742 27.83 -37.54 7.88
CA ASN A 742 28.13 -36.15 7.51
C ASN A 742 27.01 -35.39 6.76
N VAL A 743 25.78 -35.89 6.81
CA VAL A 743 24.58 -35.23 6.27
C VAL A 743 23.66 -34.86 7.40
N THR A 744 23.09 -33.66 7.35
CA THR A 744 22.08 -33.19 8.31
C THR A 744 20.78 -32.93 7.60
N TRP A 745 19.70 -33.56 8.09
CA TRP A 745 18.33 -33.25 7.73
C TRP A 745 17.75 -32.31 8.78
N LEU A 746 17.06 -31.28 8.30
CA LEU A 746 16.46 -30.23 9.11
C LEU A 746 14.94 -30.28 8.91
N GLY A 747 14.21 -30.50 10.01
CA GLY A 747 12.75 -30.52 10.05
C GLY A 747 12.22 -29.37 10.90
N PRO A 748 12.11 -28.15 10.35
CA PRO A 748 11.52 -27.04 11.09
C PRO A 748 10.06 -27.35 11.42
N LYS A 749 9.63 -27.02 12.64
CA LYS A 749 8.26 -27.21 13.14
C LYS A 749 7.70 -28.63 13.00
N SER A 750 8.57 -29.63 12.93
CA SER A 750 8.20 -31.01 12.61
C SER A 750 7.77 -31.84 13.82
N TYR A 751 8.09 -31.39 15.04
CA TYR A 751 7.73 -32.06 16.29
C TYR A 751 6.76 -31.22 17.11
N ILE A 752 5.50 -31.66 17.22
CA ILE A 752 4.45 -30.95 17.97
C ILE A 752 4.16 -31.71 19.26
N LEU A 753 4.55 -31.12 20.39
CA LEU A 753 4.32 -31.66 21.72
C LEU A 753 3.09 -31.01 22.35
N SER A 754 2.00 -31.76 22.49
CA SER A 754 0.78 -31.29 23.13
C SER A 754 0.91 -31.19 24.66
N PRO A 755 0.20 -30.24 25.32
CA PRO A 755 0.14 -30.18 26.77
C PRO A 755 -0.61 -31.39 27.35
N GLU A 756 -0.30 -31.77 28.59
CA GLU A 756 -0.95 -32.89 29.29
C GLU A 756 -2.46 -32.69 29.51
N VAL A 757 -2.91 -31.44 29.50
CA VAL A 757 -4.33 -31.06 29.61
C VAL A 757 -4.71 -30.25 28.37
N LEU A 758 -5.53 -30.82 27.50
CA LEU A 758 -6.08 -30.16 26.33
C LEU A 758 -7.32 -29.34 26.71
N LYS A 759 -7.43 -28.12 26.16
CA LYS A 759 -8.61 -27.27 26.30
C LYS A 759 -9.61 -27.62 25.21
N CYS A 760 -10.89 -27.70 25.56
CA CYS A 760 -11.95 -27.89 24.57
C CYS A 760 -12.43 -26.56 23.96
N PRO A 761 -12.92 -26.59 22.71
CA PRO A 761 -13.58 -25.45 22.06
C PRO A 761 -14.67 -24.85 22.96
N ASN A 762 -14.64 -23.53 23.17
CA ASN A 762 -15.63 -22.78 23.97
C ASN A 762 -15.99 -23.42 25.33
N ALA A 763 -15.07 -24.19 25.93
CA ALA A 763 -15.34 -25.00 27.12
C ALA A 763 -16.63 -25.88 27.03
N CYS A 764 -16.96 -26.35 25.82
CA CYS A 764 -18.18 -27.09 25.50
C CYS A 764 -19.47 -26.31 25.79
N THR A 765 -19.41 -24.99 25.60
CA THR A 765 -20.44 -23.99 25.89
C THR A 765 -20.75 -23.86 27.38
N ASN A 766 -21.18 -24.95 28.03
CA ASN A 766 -21.39 -25.05 29.47
C ASN A 766 -21.52 -26.54 29.87
N LYS A 767 -21.53 -26.83 31.19
CA LYS A 767 -21.67 -28.20 31.70
C LYS A 767 -23.01 -28.89 31.40
N THR A 768 -24.05 -28.13 31.05
CA THR A 768 -25.38 -28.68 30.67
C THR A 768 -25.44 -29.09 29.21
N ASN A 769 -24.63 -28.48 28.34
CA ASN A 769 -24.58 -28.73 26.91
C ASN A 769 -23.56 -29.81 26.55
N GLY A 770 -22.42 -29.86 27.24
CA GLY A 770 -21.42 -30.90 27.02
C GLY A 770 -20.35 -31.00 28.09
N ILE A 771 -19.54 -32.05 28.00
CA ILE A 771 -18.42 -32.33 28.90
C ILE A 771 -17.13 -32.38 28.09
N CYS A 772 -16.15 -31.56 28.47
CA CYS A 772 -14.83 -31.56 27.86
C CYS A 772 -14.04 -32.81 28.25
N ASN A 773 -13.61 -33.58 27.25
CA ASN A 773 -12.58 -34.60 27.43
C ASN A 773 -11.20 -33.93 27.37
N THR A 774 -10.62 -33.64 28.53
CA THR A 774 -9.33 -32.93 28.63
C THR A 774 -8.13 -33.73 28.12
N THR A 775 -8.29 -35.02 27.84
CA THR A 775 -7.25 -35.87 27.24
C THR A 775 -7.23 -35.76 25.72
N THR A 776 -8.38 -35.48 25.10
CA THR A 776 -8.50 -35.37 23.64
C THR A 776 -8.83 -33.95 23.16
N GLY A 777 -9.25 -33.04 24.05
CA GLY A 777 -9.73 -31.70 23.68
C GLY A 777 -11.12 -31.70 23.04
N VAL A 778 -11.87 -32.81 23.10
CA VAL A 778 -13.20 -32.96 22.45
C VAL A 778 -14.34 -32.68 23.41
N CYS A 779 -15.37 -32.00 22.93
CA CYS A 779 -16.63 -31.87 23.65
C CYS A 779 -17.56 -33.07 23.40
N ASN A 780 -17.91 -33.76 24.47
CA ASN A 780 -18.96 -34.78 24.44
C ASN A 780 -20.29 -34.09 24.73
N CYS A 781 -21.11 -33.88 23.70
CA CYS A 781 -22.39 -33.18 23.85
C CYS A 781 -23.44 -34.05 24.53
N ASN A 782 -24.19 -33.42 25.44
CA ASN A 782 -25.33 -34.03 26.11
C ASN A 782 -26.51 -34.13 25.14
N SER A 783 -27.48 -34.99 25.46
CA SER A 783 -28.69 -35.19 24.62
C SER A 783 -29.38 -33.85 24.33
N GLY A 784 -29.67 -33.59 23.04
CA GLY A 784 -30.26 -32.34 22.59
C GLY A 784 -29.27 -31.26 22.17
N TRP A 785 -27.96 -31.52 22.20
CA TRP A 785 -26.91 -30.59 21.75
C TRP A 785 -25.93 -31.26 20.79
N TYR A 786 -25.43 -30.49 19.82
CA TYR A 786 -24.58 -30.93 18.71
C TYR A 786 -23.49 -29.89 18.41
N GLY A 787 -22.56 -30.27 17.53
CA GLY A 787 -21.42 -29.46 17.11
C GLY A 787 -20.19 -29.63 18.00
N ASN A 788 -19.03 -29.21 17.50
CA ASN A 788 -17.73 -29.42 18.14
C ASN A 788 -17.58 -28.79 19.54
N ASP A 789 -18.40 -27.79 19.87
CA ASP A 789 -18.42 -27.10 21.16
C ASP A 789 -19.77 -27.19 21.89
N CYS A 790 -20.69 -28.04 21.39
CA CYS A 790 -22.03 -28.23 21.94
C CYS A 790 -22.90 -26.96 22.00
N SER A 791 -22.66 -26.00 21.12
CA SER A 791 -23.45 -24.76 21.04
C SER A 791 -24.76 -24.93 20.27
N SER A 792 -24.88 -25.95 19.40
CA SER A 792 -26.03 -26.11 18.51
C SER A 792 -27.13 -26.98 19.15
N PRO A 793 -28.36 -26.48 19.32
CA PRO A 793 -29.46 -27.26 19.88
C PRO A 793 -30.12 -28.18 18.83
N PHE A 794 -30.49 -29.38 19.23
CA PHE A 794 -31.39 -30.27 18.49
C PHE A 794 -32.77 -30.20 19.14
N ASN A 795 -33.77 -29.72 18.39
CA ASN A 795 -35.14 -29.64 18.88
C ASN A 795 -36.03 -30.72 18.21
N PRO A 796 -36.19 -31.90 18.83
CA PRO A 796 -37.12 -32.91 18.34
C PRO A 796 -38.57 -32.69 18.80
N ASN A 797 -38.85 -31.66 19.61
CA ASN A 797 -40.16 -31.46 20.25
C ASN A 797 -40.69 -30.03 20.06
N ASN A 798 -41.12 -29.68 18.85
CA ASN A 798 -42.07 -28.58 18.67
C ASN A 798 -43.38 -29.13 18.08
N ASN A 799 -44.42 -29.15 18.91
CA ASN A 799 -45.83 -29.34 18.53
C ASN A 799 -46.39 -28.12 17.77
N GLY A 800 -45.59 -27.52 16.89
CA GLY A 800 -45.91 -26.29 16.17
C GLY A 800 -45.26 -26.28 14.79
N GLY A 801 -45.70 -27.17 13.91
CA GLY A 801 -45.75 -27.03 12.43
C GLY A 801 -44.51 -26.69 11.59
N GLY A 802 -43.40 -26.18 12.14
CA GLY A 802 -42.22 -25.76 11.37
C GLY A 802 -41.20 -26.89 11.23
N GLN A 803 -40.86 -27.26 10.00
CA GLN A 803 -39.77 -28.20 9.71
C GLN A 803 -38.41 -27.49 9.80
N ILE A 804 -37.46 -28.09 10.51
CA ILE A 804 -36.05 -27.71 10.44
C ILE A 804 -35.58 -27.95 8.99
N PRO A 805 -34.88 -27.01 8.35
CA PRO A 805 -34.41 -27.18 6.97
C PRO A 805 -33.49 -28.39 6.87
N THR A 806 -33.83 -29.31 5.97
CA THR A 806 -33.02 -30.50 5.69
C THR A 806 -31.76 -30.09 4.95
N THR A 807 -30.60 -30.53 5.45
CA THR A 807 -29.34 -30.40 4.72
C THR A 807 -29.31 -31.41 3.57
N SER A 808 -29.01 -30.94 2.36
CA SER A 808 -28.75 -31.78 1.19
C SER A 808 -27.36 -31.51 0.67
N THR A 809 -26.64 -32.56 0.30
CA THR A 809 -25.29 -32.48 -0.23
C THR A 809 -25.30 -32.88 -1.69
N THR A 810 -24.71 -32.05 -2.54
CA THR A 810 -24.48 -32.36 -3.95
C THR A 810 -22.99 -32.34 -4.24
N VAL A 811 -22.50 -33.44 -4.79
CA VAL A 811 -21.11 -33.54 -5.22
C VAL A 811 -21.06 -33.26 -6.72
N ASN A 812 -20.34 -32.22 -7.10
CA ASN A 812 -20.20 -31.81 -8.49
C ASN A 812 -19.09 -32.62 -9.18
N ASN A 813 -19.24 -32.87 -10.48
CA ASN A 813 -18.25 -33.60 -11.30
C ASN A 813 -16.86 -32.92 -11.34
N ASN A 814 -16.76 -31.65 -10.93
CA ASN A 814 -15.51 -30.91 -10.83
C ASN A 814 -14.77 -31.09 -9.49
N GLY A 815 -15.24 -32.01 -8.62
CA GLY A 815 -14.65 -32.28 -7.30
C GLY A 815 -15.05 -31.28 -6.21
N SER A 816 -15.94 -30.32 -6.48
CA SER A 816 -16.51 -29.47 -5.43
C SER A 816 -17.73 -30.12 -4.79
N THR A 817 -17.92 -29.91 -3.49
CA THR A 817 -19.11 -30.34 -2.77
C THR A 817 -19.91 -29.13 -2.35
N SER A 818 -21.20 -29.12 -2.68
CA SER A 818 -22.15 -28.11 -2.23
C SER A 818 -23.01 -28.70 -1.12
N ILE A 819 -22.99 -28.07 0.05
CA ILE A 819 -23.83 -28.39 1.19
C ILE A 819 -24.90 -27.30 1.28
N VAL A 820 -26.11 -27.65 0.87
CA VAL A 820 -27.25 -26.73 0.84
C VAL A 820 -28.11 -26.99 2.08
N ASN A 821 -28.34 -25.95 2.86
CA ASN A 821 -29.31 -25.96 3.94
C ASN A 821 -30.30 -24.81 3.70
N ASP A 822 -31.47 -25.16 3.16
CA ASP A 822 -32.48 -24.21 2.70
C ASP A 822 -31.91 -23.23 1.64
N LYS A 823 -31.91 -21.90 1.83
CA LYS A 823 -31.38 -20.94 0.84
C LYS A 823 -29.87 -20.73 0.87
N THR A 824 -29.18 -21.32 1.86
CA THR A 824 -27.75 -21.09 2.09
C THR A 824 -26.95 -22.24 1.47
N ASN A 825 -26.04 -21.91 0.55
CA ASN A 825 -25.19 -22.88 -0.13
C ASN A 825 -23.73 -22.70 0.30
N TYR A 826 -23.19 -23.72 0.96
CA TYR A 826 -21.78 -23.80 1.31
C TYR A 826 -21.04 -24.65 0.28
N GLN A 827 -19.98 -24.14 -0.32
CA GLN A 827 -19.16 -24.89 -1.27
C GLN A 827 -17.80 -25.22 -0.68
N ILE A 828 -17.40 -26.48 -0.78
CA ILE A 828 -16.09 -27.00 -0.35
C ILE A 828 -15.33 -27.47 -1.57
N SER A 829 -14.06 -27.08 -1.69
CA SER A 829 -13.19 -27.56 -2.76
C SER A 829 -11.74 -27.65 -2.32
N ILE A 830 -10.93 -28.36 -3.10
CA ILE A 830 -9.48 -28.48 -2.91
C ILE A 830 -8.83 -27.81 -4.13
N PRO A 831 -8.48 -26.52 -4.07
CA PRO A 831 -8.00 -25.80 -5.24
C PRO A 831 -6.64 -26.27 -5.74
N GLN A 832 -5.69 -26.55 -4.82
CA GLN A 832 -4.30 -26.82 -5.21
C GLN A 832 -3.49 -27.58 -4.16
N LEU A 833 -2.45 -28.25 -4.66
CA LEU A 833 -1.36 -28.87 -3.90
C LEU A 833 -0.07 -28.12 -4.22
N LEU A 834 0.66 -27.71 -3.17
CA LEU A 834 1.92 -26.97 -3.29
C LEU A 834 3.06 -27.81 -2.71
N GLU A 835 4.22 -27.77 -3.33
CA GLU A 835 5.49 -28.15 -2.71
C GLU A 835 6.19 -26.88 -2.25
N LEU A 836 6.55 -26.83 -0.98
CA LEU A 836 7.25 -25.71 -0.35
C LEU A 836 8.65 -26.17 0.07
N ASP A 837 9.63 -25.27 0.00
CA ASP A 837 10.96 -25.52 0.55
C ASP A 837 10.97 -25.38 2.08
N ILE A 838 12.11 -25.69 2.70
CA ILE A 838 12.31 -25.61 4.15
C ILE A 838 12.03 -24.23 4.76
N ASN A 839 12.08 -23.16 3.96
CA ASN A 839 11.79 -21.79 4.41
C ASN A 839 10.34 -21.38 4.13
N GLY A 840 9.49 -22.29 3.65
CA GLY A 840 8.10 -22.05 3.29
C GLY A 840 7.90 -21.36 1.93
N LYS A 841 8.94 -21.30 1.09
CA LYS A 841 8.83 -20.71 -0.26
C LYS A 841 8.30 -21.74 -1.25
N LEU A 842 7.40 -21.31 -2.13
CA LEU A 842 6.84 -22.16 -3.18
C LEU A 842 7.91 -22.70 -4.13
N VAL A 843 7.97 -24.03 -4.26
CA VAL A 843 8.80 -24.78 -5.21
C VAL A 843 7.98 -25.13 -6.44
N ARG A 844 6.83 -25.79 -6.26
CA ARG A 844 5.93 -26.20 -7.37
C ARG A 844 4.46 -26.15 -6.97
N PRO A 845 3.59 -25.49 -7.76
CA PRO A 845 2.15 -25.56 -7.58
C PRO A 845 1.49 -26.57 -8.53
N TYR A 846 0.44 -27.23 -8.06
CA TYR A 846 -0.44 -28.10 -8.86
C TYR A 846 -1.89 -27.71 -8.64
N SER A 847 -2.55 -27.26 -9.71
CA SER A 847 -3.99 -27.02 -9.68
C SER A 847 -4.75 -28.34 -9.70
N LEU A 848 -5.66 -28.50 -8.75
CA LEU A 848 -6.54 -29.67 -8.62
C LEU A 848 -7.97 -29.36 -9.11
N LEU A 849 -8.23 -28.14 -9.57
CA LEU A 849 -9.54 -27.75 -10.09
C LEU A 849 -9.83 -28.39 -11.46
N LYS A 850 -11.07 -28.89 -11.63
CA LYS A 850 -11.66 -29.32 -12.92
C LYS A 850 -10.95 -30.50 -13.63
N ASN A 851 -10.03 -31.20 -12.97
CA ASN A 851 -9.18 -32.24 -13.59
C ASN A 851 -9.40 -33.65 -13.03
N TRP A 852 -10.57 -33.93 -12.47
CA TRP A 852 -10.83 -35.18 -11.77
C TRP A 852 -11.42 -36.27 -12.67
N ASN A 853 -10.86 -37.48 -12.58
CA ASN A 853 -11.53 -38.70 -13.05
C ASN A 853 -12.50 -39.19 -11.99
N TYR A 854 -13.79 -39.04 -12.26
CA TYR A 854 -14.88 -39.37 -11.35
C TYR A 854 -15.33 -40.83 -11.50
N ASN A 855 -15.38 -41.56 -10.38
CA ASN A 855 -16.05 -42.85 -10.28
C ASN A 855 -16.97 -42.87 -9.06
N GLU A 856 -18.26 -43.06 -9.28
CA GLU A 856 -19.22 -43.32 -8.21
C GLU A 856 -19.08 -44.78 -7.75
N THR A 857 -18.77 -44.99 -6.48
CA THR A 857 -18.51 -46.35 -5.94
C THR A 857 -19.72 -46.90 -5.19
N SER A 858 -20.56 -46.03 -4.63
CA SER A 858 -21.85 -46.36 -3.99
C SER A 858 -22.69 -45.08 -3.85
N ASN A 859 -23.99 -45.19 -3.53
CA ASN A 859 -24.94 -44.07 -3.47
C ASN A 859 -24.56 -42.92 -2.51
N ASN A 860 -23.57 -43.09 -1.63
CA ASN A 860 -23.13 -42.08 -0.66
C ASN A 860 -21.59 -41.89 -0.58
N VAL A 861 -20.83 -42.50 -1.50
CA VAL A 861 -19.36 -42.39 -1.56
C VAL A 861 -18.88 -42.08 -2.98
N PHE A 862 -18.24 -40.92 -3.12
CA PHE A 862 -17.77 -40.37 -4.37
C PHE A 862 -16.24 -40.34 -4.39
N VAL A 863 -15.62 -40.89 -5.43
CA VAL A 863 -14.16 -40.97 -5.54
C VAL A 863 -13.70 -40.24 -6.80
N PHE A 864 -12.75 -39.33 -6.59
CA PHE A 864 -12.12 -38.52 -7.62
C PHE A 864 -10.63 -38.84 -7.65
N ASN A 865 -10.09 -39.13 -8.84
CA ASN A 865 -8.67 -39.42 -9.00
C ASN A 865 -8.05 -38.49 -10.04
N GLN A 866 -6.86 -37.99 -9.73
CA GLN A 866 -6.06 -37.19 -10.65
C GLN A 866 -4.65 -37.76 -10.69
N ILE A 867 -4.17 -38.08 -11.89
CA ILE A 867 -2.78 -38.47 -12.11
C ILE A 867 -2.06 -37.25 -12.68
N LEU A 868 -1.03 -36.81 -11.99
CA LEU A 868 -0.27 -35.61 -12.30
C LEU A 868 1.18 -35.96 -12.59
N THR A 869 1.77 -35.27 -13.56
CA THR A 869 3.19 -35.42 -13.90
C THR A 869 3.87 -34.06 -13.77
N PRO A 870 4.92 -33.92 -12.94
CA PRO A 870 5.69 -32.68 -12.88
C PRO A 870 6.26 -32.30 -14.26
N PRO A 871 6.32 -30.99 -14.58
CA PRO A 871 6.98 -30.53 -15.80
C PRO A 871 8.41 -31.05 -15.89
N GLY A 872 8.76 -31.73 -16.99
CA GLY A 872 10.09 -32.29 -17.22
C GLY A 872 10.41 -33.59 -16.47
N SER A 873 9.44 -34.21 -15.79
CA SER A 873 9.58 -35.52 -15.14
C SER A 873 8.85 -36.62 -15.91
N ASN A 874 9.37 -37.85 -15.84
CA ASN A 874 8.69 -39.06 -16.33
C ASN A 874 7.91 -39.78 -15.21
N LEU A 875 8.01 -39.31 -13.96
CA LEU A 875 7.36 -39.91 -12.80
C LEU A 875 6.05 -39.17 -12.52
N SER A 876 4.94 -39.89 -12.56
CA SER A 876 3.63 -39.38 -12.16
C SER A 876 3.32 -39.70 -10.71
N PHE A 877 2.46 -38.89 -10.11
CA PHE A 877 1.89 -39.08 -8.79
C PHE A 877 0.37 -39.03 -8.85
N THR A 878 -0.28 -39.60 -7.84
CA THR A 878 -1.74 -39.69 -7.78
C THR A 878 -2.26 -38.88 -6.62
N VAL A 879 -3.27 -38.06 -6.89
CA VAL A 879 -4.11 -37.42 -5.88
C VAL A 879 -5.48 -38.07 -5.95
N SER A 880 -5.90 -38.71 -4.86
CA SER A 880 -7.21 -39.35 -4.72
C SER A 880 -8.01 -38.61 -3.66
N TYR A 881 -9.21 -38.19 -4.01
CA TYR A 881 -10.11 -37.41 -3.17
C TYR A 881 -11.44 -38.15 -3.05
N MET A 882 -11.78 -38.57 -1.83
CA MET A 882 -12.99 -39.30 -1.52
C MET A 882 -13.91 -38.44 -0.66
N ILE A 883 -15.19 -38.38 -1.04
CA ILE A 883 -16.25 -37.73 -0.27
C ILE A 883 -17.24 -38.81 0.17
N GLU A 884 -17.52 -38.88 1.47
CA GLU A 884 -18.57 -39.74 2.05
C GLU A 884 -19.65 -38.87 2.71
N GLU A 885 -20.90 -39.09 2.32
CA GLU A 885 -22.06 -38.52 3.02
C GLU A 885 -22.48 -39.45 4.17
N ILE A 886 -22.56 -38.89 5.38
CA ILE A 886 -22.88 -39.64 6.60
C ILE A 886 -24.40 -39.77 6.76
N THR A 887 -24.93 -40.93 6.41
CA THR A 887 -26.38 -41.21 6.43
C THR A 887 -26.92 -41.61 7.81
N ALA A 888 -26.06 -42.07 8.72
CA ALA A 888 -26.36 -42.36 10.12
C ALA A 888 -25.16 -42.02 11.01
N PRO A 889 -25.38 -41.57 12.27
CA PRO A 889 -24.28 -41.22 13.17
C PRO A 889 -23.34 -42.41 13.40
N LYS A 890 -22.02 -42.19 13.37
CA LYS A 890 -21.02 -43.25 13.59
C LYS A 890 -19.79 -42.76 14.33
N ASN A 891 -19.28 -43.60 15.23
CA ASN A 891 -17.96 -43.41 15.83
C ASN A 891 -16.88 -43.70 14.78
N TYR A 892 -15.93 -42.79 14.65
CA TYR A 892 -14.87 -42.83 13.65
C TYR A 892 -13.50 -42.65 14.31
N SER A 893 -12.48 -43.30 13.75
CA SER A 893 -11.11 -43.26 14.24
C SER A 893 -10.16 -43.00 13.09
N PHE A 894 -9.30 -41.99 13.21
CA PHE A 894 -8.27 -41.66 12.22
C PHE A 894 -6.99 -41.16 12.87
N ALA A 895 -5.83 -41.62 12.37
CA ALA A 895 -4.50 -41.27 12.88
C ALA A 895 -4.37 -41.35 14.43
N GLY A 896 -5.06 -42.31 15.07
CA GLY A 896 -5.07 -42.48 16.52
C GLY A 896 -5.95 -41.48 17.28
N TYR A 897 -6.92 -40.85 16.60
CA TYR A 897 -7.89 -39.91 17.16
C TYR A 897 -9.32 -40.42 16.93
N ASN A 898 -10.10 -40.52 18.00
CA ASN A 898 -11.48 -41.02 17.98
C ASN A 898 -12.47 -39.85 18.09
N PHE A 899 -13.46 -39.80 17.22
CA PHE A 899 -14.51 -38.78 17.22
C PHE A 899 -15.82 -39.29 16.64
N ASN A 900 -16.92 -38.60 16.91
CA ASN A 900 -18.22 -38.93 16.35
C ASN A 900 -18.49 -38.12 15.08
N LEU A 901 -19.15 -38.75 14.12
CA LEU A 901 -19.68 -38.11 12.91
C LEU A 901 -21.20 -38.14 12.96
N ASP A 902 -21.82 -36.97 12.85
CA ASP A 902 -23.27 -36.83 12.91
C ASP A 902 -23.93 -37.05 11.53
N LYS A 903 -25.20 -37.44 11.54
CA LYS A 903 -26.00 -37.61 10.31
C LYS A 903 -26.07 -36.29 9.54
N GLY A 904 -25.84 -36.33 8.23
CA GLY A 904 -25.82 -35.16 7.34
C GLY A 904 -24.47 -34.45 7.25
N SER A 905 -23.44 -34.96 7.96
CA SER A 905 -22.06 -34.48 7.79
C SER A 905 -21.45 -35.00 6.49
N VAL A 906 -20.50 -34.25 5.94
CA VAL A 906 -19.67 -34.65 4.80
C VAL A 906 -18.28 -34.96 5.31
N LYS A 907 -17.79 -36.15 5.02
CA LYS A 907 -16.44 -36.57 5.32
C LYS A 907 -15.59 -36.55 4.05
N ILE A 908 -14.40 -35.98 4.14
CA ILE A 908 -13.46 -35.89 3.04
C ILE A 908 -12.19 -36.65 3.41
N SER A 909 -11.75 -37.57 2.56
CA SER A 909 -10.45 -38.25 2.68
C SER A 909 -9.62 -37.98 1.43
N LEU A 910 -8.51 -37.27 1.60
CA LEU A 910 -7.54 -36.98 0.55
C LEU A 910 -6.30 -37.86 0.70
N SER A 911 -5.82 -38.43 -0.38
CA SER A 911 -4.59 -39.23 -0.45
C SER A 911 -3.67 -38.69 -1.54
N VAL A 912 -2.43 -38.37 -1.20
CA VAL A 912 -1.36 -38.04 -2.15
C VAL A 912 -0.35 -39.19 -2.14
N GLN A 913 -0.14 -39.82 -3.30
CA GLN A 913 0.72 -41.01 -3.44
C GLN A 913 1.84 -40.78 -4.44
N ASN A 914 3.05 -41.18 -4.06
CA ASN A 914 4.27 -41.17 -4.87
C ASN A 914 4.66 -39.78 -5.39
N TYR A 915 4.45 -38.73 -4.58
CA TYR A 915 4.83 -37.38 -4.96
C TYR A 915 6.38 -37.28 -5.14
N PRO A 916 6.87 -36.83 -6.31
CA PRO A 916 8.31 -36.79 -6.60
C PRO A 916 8.93 -35.48 -6.13
N TYR A 917 9.25 -35.36 -4.84
CA TYR A 917 9.87 -34.16 -4.25
C TYR A 917 11.15 -33.75 -4.97
N GLN A 918 11.36 -32.45 -5.11
CA GLN A 918 12.58 -31.88 -5.68
C GLN A 918 13.75 -31.94 -4.70
N SER A 919 13.45 -31.94 -3.39
CA SER A 919 14.41 -32.05 -2.30
C SER A 919 13.80 -32.80 -1.12
N SER A 920 14.63 -33.54 -0.38
CA SER A 920 14.26 -34.22 0.88
C SER A 920 13.94 -33.26 2.03
N LEU A 921 14.25 -31.96 1.86
CA LEU A 921 13.91 -30.90 2.80
C LEU A 921 12.59 -30.19 2.46
N ASN A 922 11.98 -30.51 1.31
CA ASN A 922 10.70 -29.93 0.92
C ASN A 922 9.55 -30.65 1.60
N TYR A 923 8.43 -29.96 1.74
CA TYR A 923 7.20 -30.48 2.32
C TYR A 923 6.01 -30.05 1.45
N LEU A 924 4.86 -30.71 1.62
CA LEU A 924 3.65 -30.39 0.85
C LEU A 924 2.73 -29.48 1.64
N GLN A 925 2.06 -28.56 0.97
CA GLN A 925 0.90 -27.84 1.51
C GLN A 925 -0.31 -28.11 0.64
N ILE A 926 -1.35 -28.70 1.22
CA ILE A 926 -2.65 -28.82 0.56
C ILE A 926 -3.55 -27.68 1.00
N GLN A 927 -4.28 -27.08 0.07
CA GLN A 927 -5.22 -26.00 0.36
C GLN A 927 -6.66 -26.49 0.24
N PHE A 928 -7.45 -26.20 1.27
CA PHE A 928 -8.91 -26.41 1.30
C PHE A 928 -9.60 -25.05 1.25
N GLU A 929 -10.52 -24.89 0.32
CA GLU A 929 -11.37 -23.70 0.22
C GLU A 929 -12.78 -24.03 0.68
N SER A 930 -13.34 -23.16 1.51
CA SER A 930 -14.74 -23.19 1.90
C SER A 930 -15.35 -21.82 1.66
N SER A 931 -16.47 -21.77 0.94
CA SER A 931 -17.16 -20.53 0.58
C SER A 931 -18.68 -20.62 0.82
N VAL A 932 -19.34 -19.47 0.90
CA VAL A 932 -20.79 -19.36 1.10
C VAL A 932 -21.42 -18.35 0.15
N SER A 933 -22.59 -18.70 -0.41
CA SER A 933 -23.38 -17.84 -1.29
C SER A 933 -24.90 -17.95 -1.02
N LEU A 934 -25.65 -16.92 -1.44
CA LEU A 934 -27.11 -16.83 -1.37
C LEU A 934 -27.76 -16.87 -2.76
N ASP A 935 -29.00 -17.38 -2.81
CA ASP A 935 -30.01 -16.99 -3.80
C ASP A 935 -30.87 -15.82 -3.22
N GLN A 936 -31.17 -14.81 -4.03
CA GLN A 936 -31.48 -13.41 -3.67
C GLN A 936 -32.81 -13.09 -2.94
N GLU A 937 -33.07 -13.56 -1.71
CA GLU A 937 -34.24 -13.10 -0.92
C GLU A 937 -33.93 -12.92 0.58
N GLU A 938 -34.13 -11.71 1.11
CA GLU A 938 -34.00 -11.40 2.56
C GLU A 938 -35.19 -11.95 3.38
N ASP A 939 -34.90 -12.50 4.56
CA ASP A 939 -35.85 -13.02 5.55
C ASP A 939 -35.40 -12.75 7.01
N CYS A 940 -36.19 -13.20 8.00
CA CYS A 940 -35.91 -13.01 9.43
C CYS A 940 -34.68 -13.77 9.96
N ASN A 941 -34.12 -14.68 9.18
CA ASN A 941 -32.92 -15.43 9.50
C ASN A 941 -31.68 -14.85 8.82
N THR A 942 -31.84 -13.83 7.96
CA THR A 942 -30.78 -13.22 7.16
C THR A 942 -29.81 -12.43 8.04
N ASN A 943 -28.55 -12.82 8.00
CA ASN A 943 -27.43 -12.17 8.69
C ASN A 943 -26.23 -12.10 7.73
N ASP A 944 -25.35 -11.13 7.95
CA ASP A 944 -24.08 -11.06 7.24
C ASP A 944 -23.21 -12.28 7.52
N SER A 945 -22.35 -12.62 6.56
CA SER A 945 -21.41 -13.70 6.77
C SER A 945 -20.34 -13.28 7.77
N SER A 946 -20.00 -14.18 8.68
CA SER A 946 -18.85 -14.04 9.56
C SER A 946 -18.04 -15.33 9.56
N ILE A 947 -16.74 -15.20 9.69
CA ILE A 947 -15.83 -16.34 9.77
C ILE A 947 -15.18 -16.30 11.14
N ASP A 948 -15.44 -17.32 11.95
CA ASP A 948 -14.81 -17.52 13.25
C ASP A 948 -13.87 -18.73 13.19
N SER A 949 -12.72 -18.63 13.83
CA SER A 949 -11.71 -19.67 13.84
C SER A 949 -11.10 -19.80 15.23
N SER A 950 -10.64 -20.99 15.57
CA SER A 950 -10.00 -21.31 16.86
C SER A 950 -8.67 -20.59 17.16
N ALA A 951 -8.39 -19.47 16.48
CA ALA A 951 -7.10 -18.82 16.24
C ALA A 951 -6.47 -18.09 17.45
N ASN A 952 -6.42 -18.73 18.62
CA ASN A 952 -5.49 -18.28 19.66
C ASN A 952 -4.02 -18.62 19.32
N ASP A 953 -3.77 -19.63 18.46
CA ASP A 953 -2.46 -20.00 17.95
C ASP A 953 -2.53 -20.14 16.41
N GLN A 954 -1.90 -19.24 15.66
CA GLN A 954 -2.00 -19.13 14.19
C GLN A 954 -1.50 -20.38 13.40
N GLU A 955 -0.97 -21.41 14.07
CA GLU A 955 -0.29 -22.56 13.44
C GLU A 955 -0.94 -23.94 13.72
N LEU A 956 -2.02 -23.99 14.53
CA LEU A 956 -2.73 -25.23 14.94
C LEU A 956 -4.26 -25.05 15.01
N LEU A 957 -4.88 -24.78 13.85
CA LEU A 957 -6.33 -24.67 13.70
C LEU A 957 -6.98 -26.04 13.86
N ASN A 958 -7.93 -26.18 14.79
CA ASN A 958 -8.68 -27.42 14.96
C ASN A 958 -10.05 -27.38 14.26
N TYR A 959 -10.64 -26.18 14.17
CA TYR A 959 -11.93 -25.96 13.53
C TYR A 959 -12.02 -24.55 12.93
N VAL A 960 -12.84 -24.45 11.89
CA VAL A 960 -13.22 -23.23 11.20
C VAL A 960 -14.74 -23.19 11.08
N ASN A 961 -15.35 -22.07 11.47
CA ASN A 961 -16.78 -21.85 11.38
C ASN A 961 -17.05 -20.71 10.38
N ILE A 962 -17.81 -20.99 9.33
CA ILE A 962 -18.33 -19.97 8.41
C ILE A 962 -19.81 -19.83 8.72
N GLN A 963 -20.19 -18.69 9.30
CA GLN A 963 -21.56 -18.36 9.60
C GLN A 963 -22.12 -17.51 8.45
N LYS A 964 -23.34 -17.82 8.03
CA LYS A 964 -24.14 -16.99 7.14
C LYS A 964 -25.60 -17.24 7.49
N ASP A 965 -26.39 -16.17 7.56
CA ASP A 965 -27.76 -16.23 8.07
C ASP A 965 -27.80 -16.76 9.51
N SER A 966 -28.69 -17.69 9.80
CA SER A 966 -28.76 -18.39 11.09
C SER A 966 -28.25 -19.83 10.97
N LYS A 967 -27.24 -20.05 10.11
CA LYS A 967 -26.62 -21.34 9.80
C LYS A 967 -25.10 -21.20 9.87
N THR A 968 -24.41 -22.28 10.18
CA THR A 968 -22.94 -22.29 10.33
C THR A 968 -22.37 -23.56 9.71
N LEU A 969 -21.52 -23.41 8.69
CA LEU A 969 -20.65 -24.49 8.25
C LEU A 969 -19.50 -24.62 9.24
N GLN A 970 -19.39 -25.79 9.85
CA GLN A 970 -18.29 -26.16 10.72
C GLN A 970 -17.39 -27.16 10.00
N ALA A 971 -16.14 -26.76 9.77
CA ALA A 971 -15.08 -27.61 9.23
C ALA A 971 -14.11 -28.00 10.35
N ARG A 972 -13.85 -29.29 10.51
CA ARG A 972 -12.85 -29.83 11.44
C ARG A 972 -11.62 -30.30 10.67
N PHE A 973 -10.49 -29.66 10.95
CA PHE A 973 -9.19 -30.06 10.42
C PHE A 973 -8.42 -30.73 11.55
N LEU A 974 -8.21 -32.04 11.43
CA LEU A 974 -7.35 -32.74 12.37
C LEU A 974 -5.91 -32.28 12.09
N ASN A 975 -5.23 -31.75 13.11
CA ASN A 975 -3.78 -31.49 13.07
C ASN A 975 -2.96 -32.79 13.08
N ARG A 976 -3.49 -33.86 12.47
CA ARG A 976 -2.89 -35.20 12.38
C ARG A 976 -3.24 -35.83 11.04
N ILE A 977 -2.27 -36.54 10.47
CA ILE A 977 -2.41 -37.28 9.22
C ILE A 977 -1.80 -38.68 9.37
N LEU A 978 -2.03 -39.53 8.38
CA LEU A 978 -1.22 -40.74 8.17
C LEU A 978 -0.16 -40.43 7.12
N SER A 979 1.10 -40.47 7.53
CA SER A 979 2.27 -40.34 6.66
C SER A 979 2.96 -41.69 6.58
N ASP A 980 3.00 -42.29 5.39
CA ASP A 980 3.54 -43.63 5.14
C ASP A 980 2.90 -44.71 6.05
N GLY A 981 1.62 -44.56 6.35
CA GLY A 981 0.84 -45.43 7.25
C GLY A 981 1.06 -45.18 8.74
N ARG A 982 1.92 -44.22 9.12
CA ARG A 982 2.21 -43.87 10.51
C ARG A 982 1.50 -42.56 10.90
N PRO A 983 0.87 -42.49 12.08
CA PRO A 983 0.24 -41.26 12.54
C PRO A 983 1.29 -40.21 12.88
N THR A 984 1.09 -38.97 12.43
CA THR A 984 1.95 -37.84 12.75
C THR A 984 1.13 -36.57 12.88
N THR A 985 1.60 -35.61 13.66
CA THR A 985 1.00 -34.28 13.78
C THR A 985 1.47 -33.37 12.64
N ILE A 986 0.62 -32.42 12.25
CA ILE A 986 0.91 -31.40 11.23
C ILE A 986 0.51 -30.01 11.72
N THR A 987 1.09 -28.98 11.12
CA THR A 987 0.65 -27.59 11.30
C THR A 987 -0.38 -27.20 10.25
N SER A 988 -1.25 -26.27 10.59
CA SER A 988 -2.29 -25.72 9.71
C SER A 988 -2.30 -24.20 9.82
N GLN A 989 -2.62 -23.49 8.74
CA GLN A 989 -2.66 -22.03 8.73
C GLN A 989 -3.77 -21.47 7.85
N ILE A 990 -4.23 -20.26 8.17
CA ILE A 990 -5.11 -19.49 7.30
C ILE A 990 -4.26 -18.92 6.17
N VAL A 991 -4.53 -19.33 4.93
CA VAL A 991 -3.83 -18.84 3.72
C VAL A 991 -4.46 -17.54 3.24
N SER A 992 -5.79 -17.48 3.19
CA SER A 992 -6.54 -16.27 2.85
C SER A 992 -7.95 -16.32 3.41
N THR A 993 -8.52 -15.14 3.65
CA THR A 993 -9.90 -14.96 4.14
C THR A 993 -10.51 -13.73 3.51
N ASN A 994 -11.78 -13.82 3.13
CA ASN A 994 -12.64 -12.68 2.85
C ASN A 994 -13.98 -12.85 3.58
N SER A 995 -14.96 -11.99 3.32
CA SER A 995 -16.26 -12.05 4.02
C SER A 995 -17.04 -13.36 3.76
N ASN A 996 -16.80 -14.05 2.64
CA ASN A 996 -17.63 -15.16 2.16
C ASN A 996 -16.83 -16.44 1.88
N SER A 997 -15.50 -16.42 1.97
CA SER A 997 -14.67 -17.61 1.79
C SER A 997 -13.38 -17.57 2.61
N ILE A 998 -12.87 -18.77 2.89
CA ILE A 998 -11.64 -19.02 3.63
C ILE A 998 -10.86 -20.15 2.96
N ILE A 999 -9.54 -19.96 2.89
CA ILE A 999 -8.59 -20.97 2.42
C ILE A 999 -7.69 -21.38 3.58
N ILE A 1000 -7.70 -22.67 3.90
CA ILE A 1000 -6.86 -23.29 4.94
C ILE A 1000 -5.77 -24.13 4.27
N GLY A 1001 -4.52 -23.89 4.66
CA GLY A 1001 -3.36 -24.67 4.25
C GLY A 1001 -2.95 -25.67 5.31
N LEU A 1002 -2.83 -26.94 4.95
CA LEU A 1002 -2.30 -28.00 5.82
C LEU A 1002 -0.89 -28.39 5.36
N ASN A 1003 0.10 -28.24 6.24
CA ASN A 1003 1.51 -28.54 5.94
C ASN A 1003 1.80 -30.00 6.25
N LEU A 1004 1.93 -30.82 5.21
CA LEU A 1004 2.21 -32.25 5.28
C LEU A 1004 3.72 -32.48 5.25
N PRO A 1005 4.27 -33.37 6.10
CA PRO A 1005 5.68 -33.75 6.04
C PRO A 1005 6.01 -34.44 4.71
N HIS A 1006 7.30 -34.61 4.45
CA HIS A 1006 7.76 -35.43 3.33
C HIS A 1006 7.24 -36.86 3.48
N CYS A 1007 6.41 -37.33 2.55
CA CYS A 1007 5.76 -38.64 2.61
C CYS A 1007 5.67 -39.28 1.22
N THR A 1008 5.74 -40.60 1.16
CA THR A 1008 5.40 -41.36 -0.05
C THR A 1008 3.89 -41.52 -0.17
N SER A 1009 3.19 -41.69 0.96
CA SER A 1009 1.73 -41.72 1.05
C SER A 1009 1.24 -40.81 2.16
N CYS A 1010 0.61 -39.69 1.81
CA CYS A 1010 -0.03 -38.78 2.75
C CYS A 1010 -1.55 -38.92 2.68
N ILE A 1011 -2.18 -39.33 3.78
CA ILE A 1011 -3.64 -39.42 3.89
C ILE A 1011 -4.12 -38.39 4.92
N ILE A 1012 -5.07 -37.55 4.53
CA ILE A 1012 -5.66 -36.46 5.31
C ILE A 1012 -7.17 -36.64 5.31
N ASP A 1013 -7.83 -36.34 6.42
CA ASP A 1013 -9.23 -36.73 6.59
C ASP A 1013 -10.10 -35.70 7.34
N PRO A 1014 -10.30 -34.48 6.77
CA PRO A 1014 -11.18 -33.48 7.36
C PRO A 1014 -12.66 -33.85 7.24
N ASP A 1015 -13.48 -33.24 8.09
CA ASP A 1015 -14.94 -33.38 8.03
C ASP A 1015 -15.65 -32.04 8.18
N PHE A 1016 -16.86 -31.99 7.62
CA PHE A 1016 -17.67 -30.79 7.47
C PHE A 1016 -19.10 -31.10 7.90
N SER A 1017 -19.69 -30.20 8.70
CA SER A 1017 -21.08 -30.29 9.14
C SER A 1017 -21.74 -28.93 9.06
N VAL A 1018 -23.04 -28.88 8.79
CA VAL A 1018 -23.82 -27.64 8.86
C VAL A 1018 -24.64 -27.66 10.13
N LEU A 1019 -24.42 -26.65 10.96
CA LEU A 1019 -25.11 -26.42 12.21
C LEU A 1019 -26.13 -25.28 12.05
N ILE A 1020 -27.18 -25.32 12.86
CA ILE A 1020 -28.18 -24.26 12.93
C ILE A 1020 -27.93 -23.47 14.22
N SER A 1021 -27.94 -22.15 14.13
CA SER A 1021 -27.68 -21.30 15.28
C SER A 1021 -28.87 -21.26 16.24
N THR A 1022 -28.63 -20.91 17.50
CA THR A 1022 -29.68 -20.81 18.53
C THR A 1022 -30.74 -19.75 18.26
N ASN A 1023 -30.44 -18.78 17.39
CA ASN A 1023 -31.35 -17.69 16.98
C ASN A 1023 -32.17 -18.01 15.72
N PHE A 1024 -32.04 -19.22 15.16
CA PHE A 1024 -32.82 -19.63 13.99
C PHE A 1024 -34.33 -19.67 14.29
N GLN A 1025 -35.12 -19.02 13.44
CA GLN A 1025 -36.58 -18.99 13.52
C GLN A 1025 -37.19 -19.89 12.43
N THR A 1026 -38.03 -20.85 12.84
CA THR A 1026 -38.71 -21.80 11.93
C THR A 1026 -39.83 -21.18 11.10
N SER A 1027 -40.30 -20.00 11.48
CA SER A 1027 -41.30 -19.21 10.76
C SER A 1027 -40.97 -17.74 10.94
N CYS A 1028 -40.74 -17.02 9.84
CA CYS A 1028 -40.72 -15.57 9.87
C CYS A 1028 -42.16 -15.11 10.00
N ASP A 1029 -42.58 -14.72 11.21
CA ASP A 1029 -43.86 -14.07 11.38
C ASP A 1029 -43.86 -12.78 10.56
N ASP A 1030 -44.88 -12.59 9.72
CA ASP A 1030 -45.19 -11.33 9.03
C ASP A 1030 -45.56 -10.27 10.08
N ASP A 1031 -44.60 -9.82 10.88
CA ASP A 1031 -44.75 -8.72 11.82
C ASP A 1031 -44.43 -7.38 11.15
N GLY A 1032 -45.07 -7.20 9.99
CA GLY A 1032 -45.66 -5.92 9.57
C GLY A 1032 -46.93 -5.56 10.36
N LYS A 1033 -47.29 -6.30 11.42
CA LYS A 1033 -48.32 -5.89 12.38
C LYS A 1033 -47.69 -4.98 13.43
N ARG A 1034 -47.61 -3.69 13.10
CA ARG A 1034 -47.63 -2.63 14.12
C ARG A 1034 -48.67 -3.03 15.16
N ALA A 1035 -48.26 -3.20 16.41
CA ALA A 1035 -49.14 -3.67 17.46
C ALA A 1035 -50.43 -2.84 17.44
N SER A 1036 -51.56 -3.49 17.18
CA SER A 1036 -52.87 -2.87 16.91
C SER A 1036 -53.35 -1.96 18.06
N TYR A 1037 -52.64 -1.93 19.19
CA TYR A 1037 -52.87 -1.02 20.31
C TYR A 1037 -52.26 0.38 20.14
N ILE A 1038 -51.28 0.61 19.25
CA ILE A 1038 -50.56 1.89 19.19
C ILE A 1038 -51.47 3.04 18.72
N ILE A 1039 -52.34 2.79 17.72
CA ILE A 1039 -53.31 3.79 17.24
C ILE A 1039 -54.40 4.07 18.30
N PRO A 1040 -55.03 3.05 18.92
CA PRO A 1040 -55.92 3.27 20.07
C PRO A 1040 -55.26 4.00 21.24
N VAL A 1041 -54.02 3.66 21.61
CA VAL A 1041 -53.32 4.27 22.77
C VAL A 1041 -52.87 5.70 22.48
N ALA A 1042 -52.47 6.02 21.24
CA ALA A 1042 -52.17 7.39 20.84
C ALA A 1042 -53.43 8.28 20.82
N VAL A 1043 -54.57 7.73 20.39
CA VAL A 1043 -55.87 8.44 20.41
C VAL A 1043 -56.40 8.58 21.85
N VAL A 1044 -56.30 7.55 22.68
CA VAL A 1044 -56.75 7.60 24.08
C VAL A 1044 -55.87 8.54 24.91
N SER A 1045 -54.55 8.53 24.73
CA SER A 1045 -53.65 9.44 25.46
C SER A 1045 -53.85 10.91 25.10
N SER A 1046 -54.12 11.22 23.84
CA SER A 1046 -54.45 12.58 23.39
C SER A 1046 -55.81 13.06 23.90
N VAL A 1047 -56.84 12.21 23.92
CA VAL A 1047 -58.16 12.54 24.47
C VAL A 1047 -58.11 12.72 26.00
N VAL A 1048 -57.40 11.83 26.72
CA VAL A 1048 -57.22 11.96 28.17
C VAL A 1048 -56.45 13.24 28.51
N GLY A 1049 -55.41 13.59 27.74
CA GLY A 1049 -54.69 14.86 27.90
C GLY A 1049 -55.57 16.09 27.76
N VAL A 1050 -56.46 16.13 26.75
CA VAL A 1050 -57.40 17.24 26.54
C VAL A 1050 -58.46 17.31 27.64
N CYS A 1051 -58.98 16.17 28.12
CA CYS A 1051 -59.93 16.14 29.23
C CYS A 1051 -59.32 16.61 30.57
N VAL A 1052 -58.06 16.24 30.84
CA VAL A 1052 -57.33 16.69 32.03
C VAL A 1052 -57.04 18.20 31.95
N LEU A 1053 -56.60 18.70 30.79
CA LEU A 1053 -56.41 20.14 30.59
C LEU A 1053 -57.73 20.92 30.73
N GLY A 1054 -58.82 20.41 30.17
CA GLY A 1054 -60.15 21.02 30.30
C GLY A 1054 -60.65 21.08 31.73
N THR A 1055 -60.47 20.02 32.52
CA THR A 1055 -60.87 19.98 33.95
C THR A 1055 -60.01 20.91 34.81
N VAL A 1056 -58.70 20.98 34.56
CA VAL A 1056 -57.80 21.93 35.25
C VAL A 1056 -58.18 23.38 34.93
N ILE A 1057 -58.45 23.70 33.65
CA ILE A 1057 -58.89 25.03 33.23
C ILE A 1057 -60.24 25.39 33.86
N PHE A 1058 -61.20 24.46 33.89
CA PHE A 1058 -62.50 24.66 34.53
C PHE A 1058 -62.36 24.97 36.03
N PHE A 1059 -61.52 24.22 36.77
CA PHE A 1059 -61.27 24.48 38.18
C PHE A 1059 -60.58 25.84 38.43
N ILE A 1060 -59.65 26.25 37.56
CA ILE A 1060 -59.02 27.57 37.64
C ILE A 1060 -60.04 28.69 37.39
N ILE A 1061 -60.93 28.53 36.41
CA ILE A 1061 -62.00 29.50 36.11
C ILE A 1061 -63.00 29.56 37.28
N LYS A 1062 -63.41 28.41 37.84
CA LYS A 1062 -64.29 28.35 39.02
C LYS A 1062 -63.65 29.06 40.22
N LYS A 1063 -62.38 28.76 40.52
CA LYS A 1063 -61.64 29.42 41.62
C LYS A 1063 -61.47 30.92 41.40
N ARG A 1064 -61.29 31.38 40.15
CA ARG A 1064 -61.27 32.82 39.82
C ARG A 1064 -62.66 33.47 39.94
N ARG A 1065 -63.74 32.76 39.62
CA ARG A 1065 -65.12 33.26 39.74
C ARG A 1065 -65.56 33.34 41.20
N ASP A 1066 -65.22 32.34 42.00
CA ASP A 1066 -65.49 32.31 43.44
C ASP A 1066 -64.68 33.41 44.16
N ASN A 1067 -63.41 33.64 43.77
CA ASN A 1067 -62.63 34.78 44.27
C ASN A 1067 -63.16 36.15 43.83
N LYS A 1068 -63.80 36.27 42.64
CA LYS A 1068 -64.50 37.50 42.23
C LYS A 1068 -65.81 37.71 42.98
N PHE A 1069 -66.53 36.63 43.33
CA PHE A 1069 -67.75 36.70 44.13
C PHE A 1069 -67.46 37.07 45.60
N PHE A 1070 -66.38 36.53 46.19
CA PHE A 1070 -65.90 36.93 47.52
C PHE A 1070 -65.40 38.39 47.56
N LYS A 1071 -64.76 38.88 46.49
CA LYS A 1071 -64.39 40.31 46.39
C LYS A 1071 -65.58 41.26 46.17
N SER A 1072 -66.72 40.79 45.65
CA SER A 1072 -67.95 41.61 45.57
C SER A 1072 -68.80 41.59 46.85
N LEU A 1073 -68.56 40.62 47.74
CA LEU A 1073 -69.18 40.56 49.07
C LEU A 1073 -68.40 41.35 50.14
N SER A 1074 -67.10 41.62 49.93
CA SER A 1074 -66.31 42.49 50.83
C SER A 1074 -66.36 43.98 50.47
N SER A 1075 -67.16 44.40 49.49
CA SER A 1075 -67.40 45.80 49.12
C SER A 1075 -68.83 46.27 49.39
N ARG A 1076 -69.58 45.51 50.20
CA ARG A 1076 -70.80 45.93 50.90
C ARG A 1076 -70.69 45.44 52.36
N GLY A 1077 -69.82 46.12 53.09
CA GLY A 1077 -69.60 46.05 54.53
C GLY A 1077 -68.98 47.36 54.94
#